data_AF-A0A1F7YQ40-F1
#
_entry.id   AF-A0A1F7YQ40-F1
#
_cell.length_a   1.000
_cell.length_b   1.000
_cell.length_c   1.000
_cell.angle_alpha   90.00
_cell.angle_beta   90.00
_cell.angle_gamma   90.00
#
_symmetry.space_group_name_H-M   'P 1'
#
loop_
_entity.id
_entity.type
_entity.pdbx_description
1 polymer ?
#
loop_
_entity_poly.entity_id
_entity_poly.type
_entity_poly.pdbx_seq_one_letter_code
_entity_poly.pdbx_strand_id
1 'polypeptide(L)'
;MPSQQAVFPVHKSKSDLPKPKKVEDTRHFYMQRIEDPIKVYRVVALAFAVAIFFGAIIVASQFDRFSTKNPPVKNVPTVPLYKQAASNDEFLATVALNKQIPKLYDQFKTTTPRFETQEDLTLNSIVSGEYIIAPHEQKNETRIFKLVEGSVEEVTTIDELGKIILIGDKLLFVTADKIAAYSFSDPKTPVLVWEKKFEDANIFAASEHEGVLHVATAREPKANDTCPIIIPLNNSTLSINCDSIWIPADPVRIDNLTILIDVSLDDGAITPRGSLLTSNFIYITFEKDFHVVASYEANPLITLVKFARGDEASVSPESITQIQEIVSGESSLTTQYETLLNILKEDLGEGQMEDAFANFLTAQKLPLYKTYLFTLSSTTGNTVFNSTNGLPLSKSAYQFTDSLALLLTTAGYDTPNQQSQISSFSASLKQVNMLEAISDSNIRSVTTTPEILVTTHDKTEEAAKVFERKANTITNTVTIPRTGTDSFVIPISSNSFINFQESSSLTKLTLFTNTEEGLISKSSYDLNESWEEVKAIQAKITLDLLSNVVIIPGKRALNIINVSENELKTARTLSPVAVESIFLQNDTIIIVVGDRIIILDKKQWEILDTFLFSPPPPPVVTQNTSETTSAPVFSGAPGAGHSRYTIGTEVGSFLVDVVSINMAGVRMITDTAADHDCADNCPRISLADYVSRNGGFAGINGTYFCPQDYSSCAGKVNSFDFPVYNTRLAKWINGGNLFWNDRSVLYQDGGGMRFLRNANAFGGGLNAGIVNHPGLLENGNVIAEQFPLTDVQRSKGTKGGIGFNGNTVYLVIGRSVTMTEFAHVFKSLGAQFALNLDGGGSTALWYGGYKVGPGRDLPNAVIFAR
;
A
#
# COMPACT_ATOMS: atom_id res chain seq x y z
N MET A 1 38.91 -69.94 -27.93
CA MET A 1 40.27 -69.36 -27.80
C MET A 1 40.43 -68.22 -28.81
N PRO A 2 41.18 -67.15 -28.53
CA PRO A 2 41.29 -66.42 -27.25
C PRO A 2 41.43 -64.87 -27.48
N SER A 3 41.12 -64.01 -26.49
CA SER A 3 42.01 -63.24 -25.61
C SER A 3 42.84 -62.05 -26.18
N GLN A 4 42.63 -60.88 -25.54
CA GLN A 4 43.62 -59.94 -24.96
C GLN A 4 44.71 -59.22 -25.80
N GLN A 5 44.60 -57.89 -25.74
CA GLN A 5 45.59 -56.87 -25.31
C GLN A 5 46.96 -56.65 -25.99
N ALA A 6 47.16 -55.34 -26.23
CA ALA A 6 48.34 -54.49 -26.02
C ALA A 6 49.41 -54.42 -27.12
N VAL A 7 49.87 -53.17 -27.38
CA VAL A 7 51.28 -52.69 -27.27
C VAL A 7 51.37 -51.25 -27.85
N PHE A 8 52.04 -50.34 -27.13
CA PHE A 8 52.58 -49.02 -27.53
C PHE A 8 54.09 -49.16 -27.90
N PRO A 9 54.89 -48.14 -28.31
CA PRO A 9 54.68 -46.80 -28.93
C PRO A 9 55.69 -46.53 -30.11
N VAL A 10 55.83 -45.28 -30.62
CA VAL A 10 57.10 -44.52 -30.86
C VAL A 10 56.88 -43.27 -31.76
N HIS A 11 57.75 -42.26 -31.55
CA HIS A 11 57.72 -40.81 -31.86
C HIS A 11 58.01 -40.30 -33.30
N LYS A 12 57.33 -39.17 -33.61
CA LYS A 12 57.72 -37.88 -34.28
C LYS A 12 58.50 -37.86 -35.62
N SER A 13 57.97 -37.12 -36.62
CA SER A 13 58.34 -35.69 -36.91
C SER A 13 57.46 -35.04 -38.01
N LYS A 14 57.16 -33.72 -37.82
CA LYS A 14 56.92 -32.56 -38.75
C LYS A 14 56.11 -32.78 -40.06
N SER A 15 55.19 -31.91 -40.51
CA SER A 15 54.98 -30.46 -40.36
C SER A 15 53.53 -30.06 -40.74
N ASP A 16 53.17 -28.84 -40.33
CA ASP A 16 52.09 -27.94 -40.83
C ASP A 16 50.83 -27.73 -39.97
N LEU A 17 50.91 -26.61 -39.23
CA LEU A 17 49.92 -25.52 -39.05
C LEU A 17 48.71 -25.72 -38.10
N PRO A 18 48.23 -24.63 -37.44
CA PRO A 18 48.36 -24.54 -35.99
C PRO A 18 47.02 -24.46 -35.24
N LYS A 19 47.06 -24.88 -33.97
CA LYS A 19 46.10 -24.50 -32.93
C LYS A 19 46.85 -23.86 -31.73
N PRO A 20 46.18 -22.99 -30.97
CA PRO A 20 46.80 -22.06 -30.04
C PRO A 20 47.01 -22.69 -28.66
N LYS A 21 48.03 -22.25 -27.92
CA LYS A 21 48.04 -22.36 -26.46
C LYS A 21 48.72 -21.17 -25.78
N LYS A 22 48.14 -20.86 -24.62
CA LYS A 22 48.57 -19.98 -23.53
C LYS A 22 50.09 -19.91 -23.33
N VAL A 23 50.56 -18.72 -22.96
CA VAL A 23 51.73 -18.55 -22.10
C VAL A 23 51.35 -17.59 -20.97
N GLU A 24 51.78 -17.96 -19.78
CA GLU A 24 51.72 -17.22 -18.53
C GLU A 24 52.55 -15.93 -18.57
N ASP A 25 52.42 -15.16 -17.49
CA ASP A 25 53.33 -14.12 -17.01
C ASP A 25 52.99 -12.67 -17.40
N THR A 26 52.14 -12.07 -16.57
CA THR A 26 52.18 -10.64 -16.21
C THR A 26 51.37 -10.44 -14.93
N ARG A 27 51.84 -11.02 -13.82
CA ARG A 27 51.57 -10.49 -12.48
C ARG A 27 52.50 -9.30 -12.28
N HIS A 28 52.07 -8.10 -12.67
CA HIS A 28 52.47 -6.77 -12.19
C HIS A 28 51.92 -5.73 -13.17
N PHE A 29 51.31 -4.66 -12.66
CA PHE A 29 50.65 -3.57 -13.39
C PHE A 29 49.22 -3.84 -13.91
N TYR A 30 48.25 -3.87 -13.01
CA TYR A 30 46.98 -3.09 -13.10
C TYR A 30 46.16 -3.28 -11.80
N MET A 31 46.82 -3.12 -10.65
CA MET A 31 46.19 -3.06 -9.32
C MET A 31 46.86 -1.94 -8.52
N GLN A 32 46.54 -0.70 -8.88
CA GLN A 32 46.73 0.45 -7.98
C GLN A 32 45.78 1.59 -8.38
N ARG A 33 45.03 2.04 -7.38
CA ARG A 33 44.00 3.10 -7.38
C ARG A 33 42.61 2.77 -7.95
N ILE A 34 41.91 1.88 -7.25
CA ILE A 34 40.55 2.22 -6.81
C ILE A 34 40.63 2.25 -5.28
N GLU A 35 40.86 3.44 -4.75
CA GLU A 35 40.65 3.69 -3.32
C GLU A 35 39.15 3.87 -3.12
N ASP A 36 38.56 2.87 -2.47
CA ASP A 36 37.29 2.89 -1.75
C ASP A 36 36.00 2.56 -2.56
N PRO A 37 35.48 1.31 -2.47
CA PRO A 37 34.17 0.92 -2.98
C PRO A 37 33.00 1.72 -2.37
N ILE A 38 33.20 2.33 -1.19
CA ILE A 38 32.23 3.19 -0.52
C ILE A 38 32.07 4.53 -1.27
N LYS A 39 33.13 5.02 -1.94
CA LYS A 39 33.04 6.23 -2.78
C LYS A 39 32.22 6.00 -4.05
N VAL A 40 32.34 4.85 -4.69
CA VAL A 40 31.56 4.51 -5.90
C VAL A 40 30.07 4.36 -5.55
N TYR A 41 29.75 3.74 -4.42
CA TYR A 41 28.37 3.66 -3.93
C TYR A 41 27.79 5.02 -3.53
N ARG A 42 28.61 5.91 -2.93
CA ARG A 42 28.21 7.28 -2.62
C ARG A 42 27.93 8.08 -3.90
N VAL A 43 28.77 8.00 -4.92
CA VAL A 43 28.58 8.70 -6.20
C VAL A 43 27.34 8.22 -6.95
N VAL A 44 27.05 6.91 -6.92
CA VAL A 44 25.85 6.35 -7.58
C VAL A 44 24.56 6.70 -6.81
N ALA A 45 24.59 6.70 -5.47
CA ALA A 45 23.45 7.12 -4.65
C ALA A 45 23.20 8.65 -4.75
N LEU A 46 24.27 9.44 -4.86
CA LEU A 46 24.21 10.89 -5.09
C LEU A 46 23.59 11.19 -6.47
N ALA A 47 24.03 10.49 -7.51
CA ALA A 47 23.49 10.62 -8.86
C ALA A 47 22.01 10.21 -8.94
N PHE A 48 21.56 9.24 -8.13
CA PHE A 48 20.16 8.82 -8.06
C PHE A 48 19.28 9.84 -7.32
N ALA A 49 19.78 10.44 -6.22
CA ALA A 49 19.08 11.52 -5.51
C ALA A 49 18.97 12.78 -6.36
N VAL A 50 20.03 13.13 -7.09
CA VAL A 50 20.04 14.21 -8.10
C VAL A 50 19.05 13.90 -9.22
N ALA A 51 19.03 12.67 -9.76
CA ALA A 51 18.11 12.29 -10.82
C ALA A 51 16.63 12.28 -10.41
N ILE A 52 16.29 11.99 -9.14
CA ILE A 52 14.91 12.08 -8.63
C ILE A 52 14.49 13.54 -8.45
N PHE A 53 15.39 14.39 -7.95
CA PHE A 53 15.13 15.83 -7.75
C PHE A 53 15.01 16.59 -9.09
N PHE A 54 15.82 16.23 -10.10
CA PHE A 54 15.74 16.80 -11.45
C PHE A 54 14.71 16.10 -12.35
N GLY A 55 14.38 14.83 -12.11
CA GLY A 55 13.43 14.04 -12.91
C GLY A 55 11.98 14.50 -12.79
N ALA A 56 11.60 15.06 -11.64
CA ALA A 56 10.29 15.69 -11.44
C ALA A 56 10.06 16.94 -12.31
N ILE A 57 11.14 17.52 -12.87
CA ILE A 57 11.13 18.85 -13.52
C ILE A 57 11.01 18.75 -15.04
N ILE A 58 11.51 17.68 -15.68
CA ILE A 58 11.47 17.55 -17.15
C ILE A 58 10.01 17.46 -17.68
N VAL A 59 9.09 16.91 -16.88
CA VAL A 59 7.67 16.77 -17.25
C VAL A 59 6.92 18.12 -17.29
N ALA A 60 7.36 19.13 -16.53
CA ALA A 60 6.71 20.45 -16.49
C ALA A 60 7.02 21.31 -17.73
N SER A 61 8.13 21.05 -18.43
CA SER A 61 8.61 21.86 -19.57
C SER A 61 7.83 21.67 -20.89
N GLN A 62 6.91 20.69 -20.96
CA GLN A 62 6.22 20.31 -22.20
C GLN A 62 4.79 20.88 -22.33
N PHE A 63 4.27 21.62 -21.35
CA PHE A 63 2.90 22.15 -21.37
C PHE A 63 2.85 23.63 -20.99
N ASP A 64 3.52 24.50 -21.74
CA ASP A 64 3.15 25.92 -21.73
C ASP A 64 3.32 26.57 -23.12
N ARG A 65 2.37 26.26 -23.99
CA ARG A 65 2.02 27.10 -25.14
C ARG A 65 0.52 27.18 -25.18
N PHE A 66 -0.07 28.21 -24.58
CA PHE A 66 -1.22 28.99 -25.06
C PHE A 66 -1.80 29.82 -23.91
N SER A 67 -1.54 31.12 -23.92
CA SER A 67 -2.58 32.18 -23.81
C SER A 67 -1.93 33.49 -23.36
N THR A 68 -2.00 34.50 -24.21
CA THR A 68 -1.63 35.88 -23.87
C THR A 68 -2.89 36.74 -23.80
N LYS A 69 -2.84 37.69 -22.85
CA LYS A 69 -3.57 38.97 -22.73
C LYS A 69 -4.56 39.06 -21.57
N ASN A 70 -4.21 39.89 -20.58
CA ASN A 70 -5.08 40.95 -20.03
C ASN A 70 -4.24 42.05 -19.34
N PRO A 71 -4.75 43.31 -19.25
CA PRO A 71 -3.96 44.52 -18.94
C PRO A 71 -3.83 44.79 -17.42
N PRO A 72 -2.96 45.72 -16.99
CA PRO A 72 -2.61 45.88 -15.58
C PRO A 72 -3.65 46.71 -14.81
N VAL A 73 -4.00 46.25 -13.61
CA VAL A 73 -4.73 47.05 -12.61
C VAL A 73 -3.71 47.75 -11.72
N LYS A 74 -3.76 49.09 -11.70
CA LYS A 74 -2.94 49.96 -10.84
C LYS A 74 -3.59 50.16 -9.46
N ASN A 75 -2.71 50.37 -8.48
CA ASN A 75 -2.90 50.96 -7.14
C ASN A 75 -3.01 49.98 -5.96
N VAL A 76 -1.86 49.70 -5.34
CA VAL A 76 -1.73 49.41 -3.91
C VAL A 76 -0.65 50.37 -3.35
N PRO A 77 -0.83 50.99 -2.16
CA PRO A 77 0.11 52.00 -1.65
C PRO A 77 1.41 51.33 -1.17
N THR A 78 2.55 51.90 -1.57
CA THR A 78 3.87 51.55 -1.06
C THR A 78 4.09 52.14 0.34
N VAL A 79 4.42 51.30 1.32
CA VAL A 79 4.92 51.69 2.65
C VAL A 79 6.47 51.64 2.62
N PRO A 80 7.20 52.62 3.19
CA PRO A 80 8.64 52.73 2.97
C PRO A 80 9.42 51.73 3.83
N LEU A 81 10.20 50.85 3.19
CA LEU A 81 11.13 49.93 3.84
C LEU A 81 12.42 50.65 4.28
N TYR A 82 12.72 50.51 5.57
CA TYR A 82 13.96 50.93 6.21
C TYR A 82 15.16 50.13 5.67
N LYS A 83 16.24 50.84 5.32
CA LYS A 83 17.57 50.27 5.08
C LYS A 83 18.23 49.93 6.43
N GLN A 84 18.30 48.65 6.80
CA GLN A 84 19.35 48.12 7.67
C GLN A 84 19.50 46.61 7.43
N ALA A 85 20.73 46.12 7.54
CA ALA A 85 21.11 44.74 7.27
C ALA A 85 20.32 43.77 8.17
N ALA A 86 19.30 43.15 7.59
CA ALA A 86 18.52 42.10 8.22
C ALA A 86 19.39 40.85 8.37
N SER A 87 19.27 40.17 9.51
CA SER A 87 19.85 38.85 9.73
C SER A 87 19.30 37.84 8.70
N ASN A 88 19.96 36.67 8.54
CA ASN A 88 19.50 35.61 7.63
C ASN A 88 18.02 35.22 7.88
N ASP A 89 17.56 35.29 9.13
CA ASP A 89 16.20 34.92 9.53
C ASP A 89 15.15 36.01 9.22
N GLU A 90 15.48 37.30 9.37
CA GLU A 90 14.57 38.41 9.03
C GLU A 90 14.32 38.53 7.52
N PHE A 91 15.34 38.23 6.71
CA PHE A 91 15.19 38.20 5.24
C PHE A 91 14.23 37.07 4.82
N LEU A 92 14.41 35.87 5.37
CA LEU A 92 13.54 34.72 5.07
C LEU A 92 12.10 34.95 5.58
N ALA A 93 11.94 35.59 6.73
CA ALA A 93 10.64 36.01 7.25
C ALA A 93 9.96 37.04 6.33
N THR A 94 10.71 37.96 5.72
CA THR A 94 10.17 38.97 4.78
C THR A 94 9.71 38.34 3.45
N VAL A 95 10.38 37.29 2.98
CA VAL A 95 9.97 36.51 1.80
C VAL A 95 8.68 35.71 2.09
N ALA A 96 8.54 35.19 3.32
CA ALA A 96 7.35 34.48 3.78
C ALA A 96 6.14 35.40 4.05
N LEU A 97 6.35 36.60 4.61
CA LEU A 97 5.26 37.52 5.01
C LEU A 97 4.59 38.26 3.84
N ASN A 98 5.29 38.49 2.72
CA ASN A 98 4.82 39.39 1.64
C ASN A 98 3.67 38.83 0.77
N LYS A 99 3.12 37.66 1.08
CA LYS A 99 2.06 37.02 0.29
C LYS A 99 0.97 36.44 1.19
N GLN A 100 0.33 37.27 2.01
CA GLN A 100 -0.93 36.88 2.65
C GLN A 100 -1.96 36.53 1.56
N ILE A 101 -2.61 35.38 1.74
CA ILE A 101 -3.86 34.81 1.21
C ILE A 101 -4.12 34.82 -0.32
N PRO A 102 -4.26 35.94 -1.08
CA PRO A 102 -4.61 35.83 -2.51
C PRO A 102 -3.51 35.30 -3.45
N LYS A 103 -2.30 35.00 -2.96
CA LYS A 103 -1.17 34.46 -3.77
C LYS A 103 -0.72 33.04 -3.39
N LEU A 104 -1.52 32.31 -2.62
CA LEU A 104 -1.28 30.90 -2.27
C LEU A 104 -1.24 29.97 -3.51
N TYR A 105 -1.88 30.38 -4.61
CA TYR A 105 -2.05 29.56 -5.82
C TYR A 105 -0.73 29.16 -6.54
N ASP A 106 0.29 30.01 -6.53
CA ASP A 106 1.57 29.73 -7.24
C ASP A 106 2.48 28.72 -6.49
N GLN A 107 2.09 28.26 -5.30
CA GLN A 107 2.79 27.20 -4.56
C GLN A 107 2.33 25.78 -4.95
N PHE A 108 1.23 25.66 -5.71
CA PHE A 108 0.62 24.37 -6.03
C PHE A 108 0.92 23.97 -7.47
N LYS A 109 1.90 23.09 -7.63
CA LYS A 109 2.00 22.08 -8.71
C LYS A 109 3.36 21.43 -8.64
N THR A 110 3.46 20.30 -7.95
CA THR A 110 4.29 19.14 -8.33
C THR A 110 4.17 18.10 -7.23
N THR A 111 3.18 17.21 -7.35
CA THR A 111 3.17 15.78 -6.99
C THR A 111 1.76 15.35 -6.66
N THR A 112 1.41 14.16 -7.14
CA THR A 112 0.22 13.40 -6.77
C THR A 112 0.14 13.25 -5.25
N PRO A 113 -1.05 13.37 -4.62
CA PRO A 113 -1.18 13.22 -3.17
C PRO A 113 -0.68 11.85 -2.68
N ARG A 114 0.09 11.85 -1.59
CA ARG A 114 0.29 10.67 -0.73
C ARG A 114 -0.37 10.96 0.61
N PHE A 115 -1.64 10.61 0.75
CA PHE A 115 -2.26 10.51 2.06
C PHE A 115 -1.68 9.26 2.74
N GLU A 116 -0.78 9.41 3.71
CA GLU A 116 -0.49 8.36 4.68
C GLU A 116 -1.35 8.62 5.91
N THR A 117 -2.66 8.42 5.75
CA THR A 117 -3.64 8.61 6.83
C THR A 117 -3.79 7.30 7.60
N GLN A 118 -3.50 7.35 8.89
CA GLN A 118 -3.49 6.16 9.75
C GLN A 118 -4.88 5.63 10.10
N GLU A 119 -5.93 6.44 9.90
CA GLU A 119 -7.32 6.01 9.96
C GLU A 119 -7.92 6.02 8.56
N ASP A 120 -7.37 5.21 7.66
CA ASP A 120 -8.07 4.91 6.42
C ASP A 120 -9.53 4.57 6.74
N LEU A 121 -10.44 5.08 5.92
CA LEU A 121 -11.88 4.76 5.99
C LEU A 121 -12.11 3.31 5.53
N THR A 122 -11.45 2.38 6.19
CA THR A 122 -11.57 0.95 5.94
C THR A 122 -12.90 0.46 6.46
N LEU A 123 -13.46 -0.49 5.73
CA LEU A 123 -14.57 -1.30 6.21
C LEU A 123 -14.10 -2.05 7.45
N ASN A 124 -14.68 -1.72 8.59
CA ASN A 124 -14.33 -2.32 9.87
C ASN A 124 -15.59 -2.91 10.47
N SER A 125 -15.48 -4.15 10.96
CA SER A 125 -16.50 -4.71 11.82
C SER A 125 -16.44 -4.04 13.20
N ILE A 126 -17.55 -4.05 13.92
CA ILE A 126 -17.62 -3.60 15.32
C ILE A 126 -18.43 -4.58 16.16
N VAL A 127 -18.11 -4.65 17.46
CA VAL A 127 -18.87 -5.41 18.45
C VAL A 127 -19.26 -4.48 19.58
N SER A 128 -20.55 -4.43 19.91
CA SER A 128 -21.09 -3.58 20.98
C SER A 128 -22.20 -4.29 21.73
N GLY A 129 -22.00 -4.47 23.03
CA GLY A 129 -22.92 -5.26 23.85
C GLY A 129 -23.12 -6.64 23.23
N GLU A 130 -24.37 -7.02 22.99
CA GLU A 130 -24.71 -8.30 22.36
C GLU A 130 -24.71 -8.26 20.82
N TYR A 131 -24.22 -7.21 20.15
CA TYR A 131 -24.31 -7.10 18.68
C TYR A 131 -22.95 -7.11 17.99
N ILE A 132 -22.88 -7.79 16.84
CA ILE A 132 -21.78 -7.73 15.87
C ILE A 132 -22.31 -7.03 14.63
N ILE A 133 -21.62 -6.01 14.15
CA ILE A 133 -21.98 -5.29 12.94
C ILE A 133 -20.83 -5.43 11.96
N ALA A 134 -21.06 -6.15 10.86
CA ALA A 134 -20.01 -6.55 9.94
C ALA A 134 -20.36 -6.18 8.49
N PRO A 135 -19.43 -5.59 7.73
CA PRO A 135 -19.62 -5.33 6.31
C PRO A 135 -19.69 -6.64 5.52
N HIS A 136 -20.48 -6.66 4.46
CA HIS A 136 -20.57 -7.77 3.50
C HIS A 136 -20.32 -7.24 2.09
N GLU A 137 -19.03 -7.17 1.75
CA GLU A 137 -18.54 -6.54 0.51
C GLU A 137 -19.20 -7.10 -0.76
N GLN A 138 -19.49 -8.39 -0.83
CA GLN A 138 -20.06 -9.00 -2.03
C GLN A 138 -21.45 -8.47 -2.40
N LYS A 139 -22.23 -8.01 -1.41
CA LYS A 139 -23.58 -7.46 -1.65
C LYS A 139 -23.66 -5.96 -1.45
N ASN A 140 -22.54 -5.29 -1.14
CA ASN A 140 -22.52 -3.89 -0.75
C ASN A 140 -23.51 -3.55 0.38
N GLU A 141 -23.59 -4.42 1.39
CA GLU A 141 -24.46 -4.25 2.56
C GLU A 141 -23.67 -4.41 3.86
N THR A 142 -24.16 -3.84 4.95
CA THR A 142 -23.70 -4.10 6.31
C THR A 142 -24.73 -4.95 7.04
N ARG A 143 -24.27 -5.99 7.72
CA ARG A 143 -25.13 -6.97 8.40
C ARG A 143 -24.98 -6.85 9.90
N ILE A 144 -26.10 -6.92 10.59
CA ILE A 144 -26.19 -6.81 12.05
C ILE A 144 -26.54 -8.19 12.58
N PHE A 145 -25.74 -8.67 13.51
CA PHE A 145 -25.91 -9.94 14.18
C PHE A 145 -26.04 -9.74 15.68
N LYS A 146 -26.80 -10.60 16.34
CA LYS A 146 -26.94 -10.66 17.78
C LYS A 146 -26.25 -11.91 18.31
N LEU A 147 -25.43 -11.73 19.33
CA LEU A 147 -24.81 -12.77 20.14
C LEU A 147 -25.86 -13.33 21.10
N VAL A 148 -26.05 -14.64 21.04
CA VAL A 148 -26.97 -15.39 21.89
C VAL A 148 -26.17 -16.53 22.50
N GLU A 149 -25.90 -16.51 23.81
CA GLU A 149 -25.10 -17.49 24.58
C GLU A 149 -24.35 -18.55 23.74
N GLY A 150 -23.14 -18.19 23.26
CA GLY A 150 -22.28 -19.10 22.49
C GLY A 150 -22.62 -19.24 20.99
N SER A 151 -23.62 -18.53 20.50
CA SER A 151 -24.06 -18.52 19.10
C SER A 151 -24.29 -17.09 18.57
N VAL A 152 -24.53 -16.97 17.28
CA VAL A 152 -24.84 -15.70 16.64
C VAL A 152 -26.01 -15.83 15.65
N GLU A 153 -26.97 -14.90 15.73
CA GLU A 153 -28.12 -14.82 14.84
C GLU A 153 -28.10 -13.52 14.03
N GLU A 154 -28.46 -13.58 12.75
CA GLU A 154 -28.63 -12.37 11.95
C GLU A 154 -29.93 -11.66 12.31
N VAL A 155 -29.84 -10.36 12.55
CA VAL A 155 -30.94 -9.50 12.97
C VAL A 155 -31.54 -8.76 11.79
N THR A 156 -30.69 -8.07 11.02
CA THR A 156 -31.09 -7.27 9.84
C THR A 156 -29.86 -6.92 8.98
N THR A 157 -30.12 -6.30 7.83
CA THR A 157 -29.11 -5.69 6.95
C THR A 157 -29.39 -4.20 6.73
N ILE A 158 -28.35 -3.45 6.36
CA ILE A 158 -28.38 -2.04 5.96
C ILE A 158 -27.61 -1.90 4.65
N ASP A 159 -28.20 -1.26 3.65
CA ASP A 159 -27.58 -1.02 2.33
C ASP A 159 -26.56 0.13 2.36
N GLU A 160 -25.64 0.11 3.33
CA GLU A 160 -24.55 1.08 3.48
C GLU A 160 -23.22 0.37 3.76
N LEU A 161 -22.15 0.94 3.23
CA LEU A 161 -20.77 0.50 3.44
C LEU A 161 -19.89 1.71 3.78
N GLY A 162 -18.99 1.53 4.75
CA GLY A 162 -18.03 2.54 5.17
C GLY A 162 -17.35 2.15 6.48
N LYS A 163 -16.57 3.06 7.06
CA LYS A 163 -16.13 2.92 8.45
C LYS A 163 -17.36 2.95 9.34
N ILE A 164 -17.55 1.88 10.11
CA ILE A 164 -18.72 1.69 10.98
C ILE A 164 -18.36 2.18 12.39
N ILE A 165 -19.20 3.04 12.97
CA ILE A 165 -19.03 3.54 14.35
C ILE A 165 -20.38 3.44 15.06
N LEU A 166 -20.43 2.77 16.22
CA LEU A 166 -21.64 2.67 17.04
C LEU A 166 -21.46 3.43 18.34
N ILE A 167 -22.35 4.40 18.58
CA ILE A 167 -22.27 5.33 19.71
C ILE A 167 -23.64 5.38 20.37
N GLY A 168 -23.75 4.83 21.58
CA GLY A 168 -25.06 4.67 22.23
C GLY A 168 -26.01 3.88 21.33
N ASP A 169 -27.10 4.52 20.89
CA ASP A 169 -28.09 3.97 19.97
C ASP A 169 -27.99 4.57 18.55
N LYS A 170 -26.81 5.05 18.14
CA LYS A 170 -26.55 5.60 16.80
C LYS A 170 -25.49 4.80 16.09
N LEU A 171 -25.82 4.29 14.91
CA LEU A 171 -24.91 3.58 14.03
C LEU A 171 -24.54 4.47 12.85
N LEU A 172 -23.26 4.84 12.76
CA LEU A 172 -22.74 5.75 11.75
C LEU A 172 -21.93 4.99 10.70
N PHE A 173 -22.11 5.40 9.45
CA PHE A 173 -21.32 4.99 8.29
C PHE A 173 -20.55 6.20 7.77
N VAL A 174 -19.22 6.13 7.79
CA VAL A 174 -18.34 7.18 7.30
C VAL A 174 -17.62 6.70 6.04
N THR A 175 -17.82 7.41 4.93
CA THR A 175 -17.11 7.23 3.65
C THR A 175 -16.27 8.48 3.34
N ALA A 176 -15.52 8.45 2.24
CA ALA A 176 -14.63 9.56 1.86
C ALA A 176 -15.37 10.89 1.69
N ASP A 177 -16.66 10.86 1.37
CA ASP A 177 -17.45 12.05 1.06
C ASP A 177 -18.76 12.13 1.88
N LYS A 178 -19.05 11.18 2.77
CA LYS A 178 -20.37 11.06 3.41
C LYS A 178 -20.29 10.54 4.84
N ILE A 179 -21.19 11.06 5.68
CA ILE A 179 -21.51 10.50 7.00
C ILE A 179 -23.02 10.27 7.04
N ALA A 180 -23.44 9.03 7.25
CA ALA A 180 -24.85 8.66 7.43
C ALA A 180 -25.05 8.09 8.84
N ALA A 181 -26.05 8.57 9.56
CA ALA A 181 -26.37 8.09 10.91
C ALA A 181 -27.74 7.41 10.95
N TYR A 182 -27.75 6.18 11.43
CA TYR A 182 -28.95 5.37 11.63
C TYR A 182 -29.27 5.29 13.13
N SER A 183 -30.56 5.35 13.45
CA SER A 183 -31.05 4.98 14.77
C SER A 183 -30.90 3.46 14.95
N PHE A 184 -30.26 3.07 16.03
CA PHE A 184 -30.00 1.71 16.46
C PHE A 184 -30.74 1.38 17.77
N SER A 185 -31.75 2.17 18.15
CA SER A 185 -32.59 1.89 19.33
C SER A 185 -33.42 0.60 19.16
N ASP A 186 -33.82 0.29 17.92
CA ASP A 186 -34.32 -1.03 17.51
C ASP A 186 -33.41 -1.60 16.42
N PRO A 187 -32.47 -2.51 16.78
CA PRO A 187 -31.54 -3.12 15.84
C PRO A 187 -32.20 -3.91 14.71
N LYS A 188 -33.49 -4.28 14.81
CA LYS A 188 -34.22 -4.98 13.74
C LYS A 188 -34.71 -4.05 12.64
N THR A 189 -34.88 -2.78 12.96
CA THR A 189 -35.40 -1.78 12.02
C THR A 189 -34.59 -0.49 12.15
N PRO A 190 -33.30 -0.50 11.79
CA PRO A 190 -32.50 0.70 11.80
C PRO A 190 -33.05 1.72 10.80
N VAL A 191 -33.19 2.98 11.24
CA VAL A 191 -33.77 4.06 10.43
C VAL A 191 -32.75 5.17 10.23
N LEU A 192 -32.53 5.60 8.98
CA LEU A 192 -31.69 6.75 8.68
C LEU A 192 -32.26 8.00 9.36
N VAL A 193 -31.49 8.63 10.24
CA VAL A 193 -31.86 9.84 10.99
C VAL A 193 -31.41 11.09 10.24
N TRP A 194 -30.14 11.11 9.83
CA TRP A 194 -29.55 12.22 9.09
C TRP A 194 -28.37 11.75 8.23
N GLU A 195 -28.04 12.57 7.24
CA GLU A 195 -26.89 12.37 6.36
C GLU A 195 -26.21 13.71 6.06
N LYS A 196 -24.87 13.72 6.09
CA LYS A 196 -24.02 14.81 5.65
C LYS A 196 -23.09 14.34 4.53
N LYS A 197 -23.25 14.93 3.35
CA LYS A 197 -22.36 14.72 2.21
C LYS A 197 -21.50 15.95 1.96
N PHE A 198 -20.20 15.75 1.78
CA PHE A 198 -19.19 16.75 1.47
C PHE A 198 -18.93 16.75 -0.03
N GLU A 199 -19.20 17.86 -0.72
CA GLU A 199 -19.09 17.90 -2.19
C GLU A 199 -17.70 18.31 -2.69
N ASP A 200 -16.93 18.98 -1.84
CA ASP A 200 -15.64 19.58 -2.20
C ASP A 200 -14.58 19.39 -1.11
N ALA A 201 -14.74 18.35 -0.31
CA ALA A 201 -13.77 17.94 0.71
C ALA A 201 -13.91 16.45 0.95
N ASN A 202 -12.77 15.78 1.18
CA ASN A 202 -12.76 14.36 1.52
C ASN A 202 -12.52 14.20 3.02
N ILE A 203 -13.32 13.36 3.66
CA ILE A 203 -13.05 12.83 4.99
C ILE A 203 -11.90 11.83 4.87
N PHE A 204 -10.90 11.97 5.72
CA PHE A 204 -9.75 11.06 5.75
C PHE A 204 -9.48 10.46 7.13
N ALA A 205 -10.14 10.98 8.17
CA ALA A 205 -10.07 10.42 9.52
C ALA A 205 -11.33 10.81 10.29
N ALA A 206 -11.83 9.91 11.14
CA ALA A 206 -13.06 10.14 11.90
C ALA A 206 -13.12 9.20 13.10
N SER A 207 -13.31 9.73 14.31
CA SER A 207 -13.41 8.91 15.51
C SER A 207 -14.41 9.53 16.49
N GLU A 208 -14.98 8.70 17.35
CA GLU A 208 -15.88 9.16 18.41
C GLU A 208 -15.11 9.36 19.71
N HIS A 209 -15.46 10.44 20.42
CA HIS A 209 -15.07 10.64 21.81
C HIS A 209 -16.14 11.45 22.57
N GLU A 210 -16.44 11.04 23.81
CA GLU A 210 -17.41 11.71 24.71
C GLU A 210 -18.78 12.03 24.08
N GLY A 211 -19.27 11.18 23.17
CA GLY A 211 -20.56 11.34 22.51
C GLY A 211 -20.56 12.34 21.34
N VAL A 212 -19.38 12.68 20.81
CA VAL A 212 -19.22 13.55 19.64
C VAL A 212 -18.39 12.83 18.59
N LEU A 213 -18.78 12.95 17.31
CA LEU A 213 -17.97 12.45 16.21
C LEU A 213 -16.97 13.54 15.78
N HIS A 214 -15.69 13.31 16.03
CA HIS A 214 -14.60 14.13 15.54
C HIS A 214 -14.22 13.70 14.12
N VAL A 215 -14.12 14.65 13.20
CA VAL A 215 -13.88 14.38 11.78
C VAL A 215 -12.79 15.31 11.25
N ALA A 216 -11.84 14.74 10.52
CA ALA A 216 -10.85 15.49 9.76
C ALA A 216 -11.13 15.38 8.27
N THR A 217 -11.18 16.53 7.61
CA THR A 217 -11.41 16.64 6.17
C THR A 217 -10.24 17.35 5.49
N ALA A 218 -9.98 17.00 4.24
CA ALA A 218 -8.96 17.63 3.42
C ALA A 218 -9.53 18.01 2.05
N ARG A 219 -9.11 19.17 1.55
CA ARG A 219 -9.33 19.59 0.17
C ARG A 219 -8.15 20.37 -0.35
N GLU A 220 -7.95 20.35 -1.65
CA GLU A 220 -7.00 21.23 -2.30
C GLU A 220 -7.51 22.69 -2.26
N PRO A 221 -6.66 23.66 -1.86
CA PRO A 221 -6.97 25.08 -2.00
C PRO A 221 -7.12 25.47 -3.47
N LYS A 222 -8.13 26.27 -3.81
CA LYS A 222 -8.43 26.67 -5.20
C LYS A 222 -8.10 28.13 -5.46
N ALA A 223 -7.69 28.45 -6.69
CA ALA A 223 -7.39 29.82 -7.12
C ALA A 223 -8.55 30.81 -6.92
N ASN A 224 -9.78 30.30 -7.02
CA ASN A 224 -11.01 31.07 -6.93
C ASN A 224 -11.65 31.02 -5.53
N ASP A 225 -10.98 30.44 -4.53
CA ASP A 225 -11.46 30.50 -3.16
C ASP A 225 -11.52 31.98 -2.72
N THR A 226 -12.69 32.41 -2.25
CA THR A 226 -12.91 33.74 -1.68
C THR A 226 -13.07 33.59 -0.18
N CYS A 227 -12.71 34.62 0.59
CA CYS A 227 -12.89 34.61 2.04
C CYS A 227 -14.28 35.13 2.42
N PRO A 228 -15.03 34.45 3.31
CA PRO A 228 -14.72 33.15 3.93
C PRO A 228 -14.82 31.99 2.93
N ILE A 229 -13.99 30.96 3.10
CA ILE A 229 -13.99 29.76 2.25
C ILE A 229 -15.28 28.98 2.52
N ILE A 230 -16.04 28.70 1.46
CA ILE A 230 -17.31 27.98 1.55
C ILE A 230 -17.15 26.55 1.04
N ILE A 231 -17.52 25.58 1.87
CA ILE A 231 -17.56 24.16 1.52
C ILE A 231 -19.02 23.74 1.38
N PRO A 232 -19.47 23.36 0.18
CA PRO A 232 -20.82 22.86 -0.05
C PRO A 232 -21.03 21.50 0.62
N LEU A 233 -22.19 21.37 1.25
CA LEU A 233 -22.74 20.12 1.77
C LEU A 233 -24.12 19.90 1.13
N ASN A 234 -24.61 18.65 1.09
CA ASN A 234 -25.91 18.30 0.49
C ASN A 234 -27.08 19.25 0.83
N ASN A 235 -27.19 19.74 2.07
CA ASN A 235 -28.29 20.59 2.55
C ASN A 235 -27.82 21.83 3.36
N SER A 236 -26.53 22.14 3.35
CA SER A 236 -25.95 23.22 4.15
C SER A 236 -24.59 23.66 3.59
N THR A 237 -23.97 24.66 4.19
CA THR A 237 -22.60 25.06 3.84
C THR A 237 -21.76 25.19 5.08
N LEU A 238 -20.51 24.74 5.00
CA LEU A 238 -19.50 24.97 6.03
C LEU A 238 -18.68 26.20 5.63
N SER A 239 -18.68 27.23 6.48
CA SER A 239 -17.96 28.49 6.25
C SER A 239 -16.71 28.56 7.12
N ILE A 240 -15.54 28.72 6.50
CA ILE A 240 -14.26 28.83 7.18
C ILE A 240 -13.74 30.26 7.04
N ASN A 241 -13.55 30.94 8.17
CA ASN A 241 -12.94 32.26 8.16
C ASN A 241 -11.43 32.13 7.88
N CYS A 242 -10.96 32.81 6.84
CA CYS A 242 -9.55 32.81 6.45
C CYS A 242 -8.62 33.25 7.59
N ASP A 243 -9.06 34.17 8.45
CA ASP A 243 -8.26 34.66 9.60
C ASP A 243 -8.08 33.59 10.69
N SER A 244 -8.89 32.53 10.67
CA SER A 244 -8.80 31.41 11.62
C SER A 244 -7.99 30.22 11.11
N ILE A 245 -7.54 30.27 9.85
CA ILE A 245 -6.71 29.23 9.25
C ILE A 245 -5.29 29.41 9.76
N TRP A 246 -4.77 28.40 10.45
CA TRP A 246 -3.38 28.40 10.84
C TRP A 246 -2.47 28.14 9.65
N ILE A 247 -1.36 28.87 9.60
CA ILE A 247 -0.35 28.82 8.55
C ILE A 247 1.00 28.54 9.22
N PRO A 248 1.82 27.60 8.70
CA PRO A 248 3.18 27.42 9.19
C PRO A 248 3.99 28.71 9.18
N ALA A 249 4.75 28.95 10.24
CA ALA A 249 5.65 30.10 10.32
C ALA A 249 6.85 29.93 9.40
N ASP A 250 7.30 28.69 9.19
CA ASP A 250 8.37 28.37 8.25
C ASP A 250 7.84 28.39 6.80
N PRO A 251 8.66 28.84 5.83
CA PRO A 251 8.31 28.76 4.42
C PRO A 251 8.43 27.30 3.96
N VAL A 252 7.32 26.59 4.07
CA VAL A 252 7.21 25.17 3.77
C VAL A 252 6.21 24.92 2.64
N ARG A 253 6.25 23.72 2.07
CA ARG A 253 5.29 23.31 1.06
C ARG A 253 3.92 22.98 1.69
N ILE A 254 2.85 23.52 1.13
CA ILE A 254 1.45 23.25 1.49
C ILE A 254 0.80 22.46 0.36
N ASP A 255 -0.08 21.51 0.69
CA ASP A 255 -0.84 20.72 -0.28
C ASP A 255 -2.35 20.82 -0.06
N ASN A 256 -2.81 20.89 1.19
CA ASN A 256 -4.21 20.80 1.56
C ASN A 256 -4.65 21.90 2.53
N LEU A 257 -5.92 22.25 2.45
CA LEU A 257 -6.66 22.85 3.56
C LEU A 257 -7.29 21.72 4.37
N THR A 258 -6.73 21.44 5.54
CA THR A 258 -7.28 20.48 6.50
C THR A 258 -8.25 21.18 7.43
N ILE A 259 -9.44 20.62 7.59
CA ILE A 259 -10.50 21.19 8.44
C ILE A 259 -10.94 20.13 9.43
N LEU A 260 -10.87 20.50 10.70
CA LEU A 260 -11.25 19.69 11.83
C LEU A 260 -12.63 20.16 12.30
N ILE A 261 -13.56 19.22 12.35
CA ILE A 261 -14.95 19.48 12.70
C ILE A 261 -15.43 18.47 13.71
N ASP A 262 -16.37 18.89 14.53
CA ASP A 262 -17.22 18.01 15.31
C ASP A 262 -18.56 17.87 14.62
N VAL A 263 -19.11 16.66 14.62
CA VAL A 263 -20.42 16.34 14.08
C VAL A 263 -21.30 15.85 15.23
N SER A 264 -22.40 16.56 15.46
CA SER A 264 -23.44 16.18 16.40
C SER A 264 -24.09 14.87 15.99
N LEU A 265 -24.22 13.95 16.94
CA LEU A 265 -24.82 12.64 16.69
C LEU A 265 -26.34 12.68 16.52
N ASP A 266 -26.99 13.72 17.05
CA ASP A 266 -28.45 13.83 17.06
C ASP A 266 -29.02 14.32 15.73
N ASP A 267 -28.37 15.31 15.12
CA ASP A 267 -28.88 16.04 13.95
C ASP A 267 -27.85 16.24 12.84
N GLY A 268 -26.62 15.76 13.02
CA GLY A 268 -25.53 15.96 12.08
C GLY A 268 -25.05 17.40 11.99
N ALA A 269 -25.37 18.27 12.97
CA ALA A 269 -24.88 19.63 13.02
C ALA A 269 -23.34 19.65 13.11
N ILE A 270 -22.71 20.48 12.28
CA ILE A 270 -21.26 20.57 12.17
C ILE A 270 -20.76 21.79 12.93
N THR A 271 -19.79 21.58 13.82
CA THR A 271 -19.08 22.64 14.54
C THR A 271 -17.62 22.67 14.10
N PRO A 272 -17.16 23.74 13.42
CA PRO A 272 -15.75 23.89 13.08
C PRO A 272 -14.90 23.99 14.34
N ARG A 273 -13.83 23.19 14.43
CA ARG A 273 -12.89 23.21 15.56
C ARG A 273 -11.57 23.87 15.20
N GLY A 274 -11.11 23.69 13.96
CA GLY A 274 -9.92 24.35 13.47
C GLY A 274 -9.71 24.13 11.98
N SER A 275 -8.81 24.92 11.42
CA SER A 275 -8.41 24.80 10.02
C SER A 275 -6.93 25.09 9.90
N LEU A 276 -6.24 24.28 9.12
CA LEU A 276 -4.79 24.26 9.02
C LEU A 276 -4.43 24.14 7.53
N LEU A 277 -3.45 24.91 7.08
CA LEU A 277 -2.76 24.60 5.82
C LEU A 277 -1.74 23.51 6.10
N THR A 278 -1.90 22.35 5.48
CA THR A 278 -1.09 21.15 5.76
C THR A 278 -0.43 20.65 4.48
N SER A 279 0.70 19.96 4.62
CA SER A 279 1.18 19.09 3.54
C SER A 279 0.36 17.79 3.52
N ASN A 280 0.71 16.87 2.62
CA ASN A 280 0.17 15.50 2.62
C ASN A 280 0.63 14.62 3.80
N PHE A 281 1.65 15.02 4.57
CA PHE A 281 2.14 14.28 5.73
C PHE A 281 1.46 14.75 7.01
N ILE A 282 0.25 14.23 7.27
CA ILE A 282 -0.53 14.57 8.46
C ILE A 282 -1.02 13.32 9.18
N TYR A 283 -0.82 13.30 10.49
CA TYR A 283 -1.37 12.31 11.40
C TYR A 283 -2.25 12.99 12.43
N ILE A 284 -3.41 12.39 12.72
CA ILE A 284 -4.39 12.93 13.67
C ILE A 284 -4.83 11.80 14.59
N THR A 285 -4.81 12.09 15.89
CA THR A 285 -5.42 11.22 16.91
C THR A 285 -6.53 11.98 17.62
N PHE A 286 -7.62 11.27 17.87
CA PHE A 286 -8.83 11.77 18.51
C PHE A 286 -8.92 11.17 19.90
N GLU A 287 -8.57 11.95 20.91
CA GLU A 287 -8.91 11.65 22.30
C GLU A 287 -9.93 12.71 22.76
N LYS A 288 -9.72 13.33 23.92
CA LYS A 288 -10.51 14.49 24.35
C LYS A 288 -10.32 15.73 23.45
N ASP A 289 -9.13 15.85 22.88
CA ASP A 289 -8.69 16.97 22.05
C ASP A 289 -8.17 16.41 20.72
N PHE A 290 -8.15 17.25 19.67
CA PHE A 290 -7.50 16.85 18.41
C PHE A 290 -5.99 17.02 18.58
N HIS A 291 -5.24 15.93 18.52
CA HIS A 291 -3.79 15.99 18.44
C HIS A 291 -3.38 15.78 16.99
N VAL A 292 -2.71 16.78 16.41
CA VAL A 292 -2.27 16.75 15.01
C VAL A 292 -0.76 16.78 14.96
N VAL A 293 -0.18 15.89 14.17
CA VAL A 293 1.23 15.91 13.79
C VAL A 293 1.26 16.18 12.29
N ALA A 294 1.60 17.41 11.91
CA ALA A 294 1.69 17.81 10.51
C ALA A 294 3.15 18.08 10.16
N SER A 295 3.66 17.34 9.19
CA SER A 295 5.03 17.44 8.70
C SER A 295 5.06 18.17 7.38
N TYR A 296 6.12 18.91 7.12
CA TYR A 296 6.24 19.71 5.92
C TYR A 296 7.65 19.59 5.37
N GLU A 297 7.75 19.57 4.05
CA GLU A 297 9.02 19.71 3.35
C GLU A 297 9.37 21.19 3.21
N ALA A 298 10.65 21.51 3.40
CA ALA A 298 11.18 22.85 3.20
C ALA A 298 10.93 23.30 1.76
N ASN A 299 10.57 24.58 1.59
CA ASN A 299 10.34 25.13 0.25
C ASN A 299 11.62 25.07 -0.60
N PRO A 300 11.60 24.44 -1.81
CA PRO A 300 12.80 24.27 -2.63
C PRO A 300 13.53 25.56 -2.99
N LEU A 301 12.80 26.66 -3.23
CA LEU A 301 13.39 27.98 -3.49
C LEU A 301 14.16 28.50 -2.28
N ILE A 302 13.57 28.38 -1.09
CA ILE A 302 14.22 28.81 0.15
C ILE A 302 15.43 27.93 0.47
N THR A 303 15.34 26.63 0.23
CA THR A 303 16.47 25.70 0.37
C THR A 303 17.63 26.11 -0.54
N LEU A 304 17.36 26.48 -1.79
CA LEU A 304 18.37 26.93 -2.74
C LEU A 304 18.98 28.30 -2.36
N VAL A 305 18.19 29.21 -1.77
CA VAL A 305 18.70 30.47 -1.20
C VAL A 305 19.60 30.22 0.02
N LYS A 306 19.22 29.28 0.90
CA LYS A 306 20.03 28.88 2.05
C LYS A 306 21.36 28.27 1.62
N PHE A 307 21.34 27.41 0.60
CA PHE A 307 22.54 26.89 -0.02
C PHE A 307 23.44 28.00 -0.56
N ALA A 308 22.88 28.92 -1.35
CA ALA A 308 23.63 30.01 -1.95
C ALA A 308 24.36 30.87 -0.92
N ARG A 309 23.77 31.05 0.27
CA ARG A 309 24.35 31.85 1.37
C ARG A 309 25.17 31.05 2.37
N GLY A 310 25.20 29.72 2.24
CA GLY A 310 25.96 28.85 3.13
C GLY A 310 27.45 28.85 2.78
N ASP A 311 28.29 28.51 3.75
CA ASP A 311 29.75 28.45 3.57
C ASP A 311 30.19 27.32 2.59
N GLU A 312 29.27 26.42 2.27
CA GLU A 312 29.51 25.26 1.41
C GLU A 312 29.53 25.62 -0.08
N ALA A 313 28.95 26.77 -0.44
CA ALA A 313 28.97 27.31 -1.78
C ALA A 313 29.71 28.65 -1.77
N SER A 314 30.87 28.70 -2.43
CA SER A 314 31.64 29.94 -2.62
C SER A 314 30.99 30.85 -3.67
N VAL A 315 29.70 31.17 -3.49
CA VAL A 315 28.90 31.99 -4.42
C VAL A 315 29.42 33.43 -4.39
N SER A 316 29.55 34.04 -5.56
CA SER A 316 30.06 35.40 -5.67
C SER A 316 29.11 36.43 -5.04
N PRO A 317 29.63 37.52 -4.44
CA PRO A 317 28.79 38.58 -3.89
C PRO A 317 27.82 39.21 -4.91
N GLU A 318 28.19 39.22 -6.19
CA GLU A 318 27.32 39.69 -7.29
C GLU A 318 26.12 38.78 -7.48
N SER A 319 26.36 37.46 -7.58
CA SER A 319 25.31 36.45 -7.66
C SER A 319 24.40 36.50 -6.43
N ILE A 320 24.93 36.64 -5.20
CA ILE A 320 24.12 36.83 -3.98
C ILE A 320 23.20 38.05 -4.08
N THR A 321 23.66 39.14 -4.69
CA THR A 321 22.86 40.36 -4.87
C THR A 321 21.74 40.15 -5.90
N GLN A 322 22.01 39.43 -7.00
CA GLN A 322 20.98 39.08 -7.99
C GLN A 322 19.90 38.14 -7.39
N ILE A 323 20.33 37.16 -6.59
CA ILE A 323 19.45 36.30 -5.79
C ILE A 323 18.57 37.16 -4.85
N GLN A 324 19.19 38.18 -4.22
CA GLN A 324 18.58 39.36 -3.60
C GLN A 324 17.28 39.83 -4.27
N GLU A 325 17.46 40.27 -5.50
CA GLU A 325 16.45 40.96 -6.30
C GLU A 325 15.36 39.99 -6.82
N ILE A 326 15.74 38.76 -7.18
CA ILE A 326 14.80 37.76 -7.70
C ILE A 326 13.78 37.35 -6.63
N VAL A 327 14.27 37.04 -5.43
CA VAL A 327 13.41 36.53 -4.34
C VAL A 327 12.50 37.65 -3.79
N SER A 328 12.87 38.92 -3.99
CA SER A 328 12.04 40.08 -3.66
C SER A 328 11.12 40.55 -4.81
N GLY A 329 11.23 39.94 -5.99
CA GLY A 329 10.46 40.29 -7.17
C GLY A 329 9.02 39.74 -7.22
N GLU A 330 8.25 40.19 -8.21
CA GLU A 330 6.84 39.83 -8.40
C GLU A 330 6.60 38.59 -9.29
N SER A 331 7.65 37.99 -9.85
CA SER A 331 7.54 36.80 -10.71
C SER A 331 7.00 35.56 -9.98
N SER A 332 6.53 34.57 -10.73
CA SER A 332 6.08 33.30 -10.16
C SER A 332 7.23 32.57 -9.47
N LEU A 333 6.92 31.75 -8.47
CA LEU A 333 7.93 31.00 -7.70
C LEU A 333 8.75 30.05 -8.57
N THR A 334 8.13 29.42 -9.58
CA THR A 334 8.81 28.58 -10.56
C THR A 334 9.86 29.37 -11.35
N THR A 335 9.48 30.54 -11.87
CA THR A 335 10.42 31.41 -12.59
C THR A 335 11.55 31.89 -11.67
N GLN A 336 11.25 32.24 -10.42
CA GLN A 336 12.27 32.60 -9.44
C GLN A 336 13.24 31.45 -9.20
N TYR A 337 12.74 30.23 -9.02
CA TYR A 337 13.55 29.03 -8.80
C TYR A 337 14.45 28.71 -9.99
N GLU A 338 13.90 28.68 -11.21
CA GLU A 338 14.68 28.42 -12.43
C GLU A 338 15.77 29.47 -12.65
N THR A 339 15.45 30.75 -12.41
CA THR A 339 16.42 31.84 -12.56
C THR A 339 17.53 31.72 -11.51
N LEU A 340 17.17 31.42 -10.26
CA LEU A 340 18.11 31.20 -9.17
C LEU A 340 19.08 30.06 -9.47
N LEU A 341 18.52 28.94 -9.96
CA LEU A 341 19.29 27.76 -10.32
C LEU A 341 20.28 28.07 -11.45
N ASN A 342 19.86 28.82 -12.47
CA ASN A 342 20.72 29.21 -13.57
C ASN A 342 21.86 30.12 -13.12
N ILE A 343 21.60 31.11 -12.25
CA ILE A 343 22.64 31.97 -11.67
C ILE A 343 23.69 31.12 -10.93
N LEU A 344 23.24 30.17 -10.10
CA LEU A 344 24.15 29.31 -9.36
C LEU A 344 24.96 28.38 -10.27
N LYS A 345 24.35 27.87 -11.36
CA LYS A 345 25.06 27.06 -12.36
C LYS A 345 26.11 27.87 -13.11
N GLU A 346 25.83 29.13 -13.43
CA GLU A 346 26.76 30.03 -14.11
C GLU A 346 27.92 30.46 -13.20
N ASP A 347 27.63 30.76 -11.93
CA ASP A 347 28.60 31.26 -10.96
C ASP A 347 29.57 30.17 -10.45
N LEU A 348 29.03 29.00 -10.09
CA LEU A 348 29.81 27.90 -9.50
C LEU A 348 30.29 26.89 -10.56
N GLY A 349 29.65 26.85 -11.74
CA GLY A 349 29.77 25.76 -12.70
C GLY A 349 28.85 24.60 -12.35
N GLU A 350 28.16 24.05 -13.36
CA GLU A 350 27.07 23.07 -13.19
C GLU A 350 27.45 21.86 -12.31
N GLY A 351 28.55 21.16 -12.61
CA GLY A 351 28.97 19.98 -11.84
C GLY A 351 29.42 20.30 -10.41
N GLN A 352 30.08 21.44 -10.19
CA GLN A 352 30.52 21.86 -8.85
C GLN A 352 29.32 22.30 -8.00
N MET A 353 28.34 22.99 -8.60
CA MET A 353 27.10 23.35 -7.95
C MET A 353 26.34 22.10 -7.51
N GLU A 354 26.19 21.10 -8.38
CA GLU A 354 25.52 19.84 -8.06
C GLU A 354 26.19 19.10 -6.89
N ASP A 355 27.52 18.97 -6.89
CA ASP A 355 28.26 18.34 -5.81
C ASP A 355 28.15 19.12 -4.48
N ALA A 356 28.28 20.45 -4.53
CA ALA A 356 28.17 21.30 -3.34
C ALA A 356 26.74 21.27 -2.77
N PHE A 357 25.72 21.33 -3.63
CA PHE A 357 24.33 21.27 -3.21
C PHE A 357 23.96 19.90 -2.64
N ALA A 358 24.50 18.81 -3.18
CA ALA A 358 24.28 17.48 -2.63
C ALA A 358 24.94 17.30 -1.24
N ASN A 359 26.11 17.91 -1.01
CA ASN A 359 26.74 17.97 0.31
C ASN A 359 25.91 18.79 1.30
N PHE A 360 25.37 19.94 0.85
CA PHE A 360 24.45 20.76 1.62
C PHE A 360 23.21 19.99 2.06
N LEU A 361 22.53 19.34 1.12
CA LEU A 361 21.36 18.52 1.43
C LEU A 361 21.72 17.38 2.40
N THR A 362 22.92 16.82 2.31
CA THR A 362 23.40 15.78 3.24
C THR A 362 23.60 16.31 4.67
N ALA A 363 24.09 17.53 4.82
CA ALA A 363 24.23 18.19 6.12
C ALA A 363 22.87 18.68 6.69
N GLN A 364 21.91 18.98 5.82
CA GLN A 364 20.61 19.56 6.18
C GLN A 364 19.45 18.54 6.23
N LYS A 365 19.68 17.23 6.07
CA LYS A 365 18.60 16.23 5.87
C LYS A 365 17.47 16.29 6.90
N LEU A 366 17.78 16.42 8.20
CA LEU A 366 16.76 16.57 9.24
C LEU A 366 16.07 17.94 9.15
N PRO A 367 16.78 19.08 9.12
CA PRO A 367 16.21 20.42 8.89
C PRO A 367 15.39 20.62 7.60
N LEU A 368 15.56 19.78 6.58
CA LEU A 368 14.74 19.83 5.35
C LEU A 368 13.27 19.49 5.61
N TYR A 369 12.98 18.83 6.72
CA TYR A 369 11.62 18.53 7.12
C TYR A 369 11.31 19.19 8.45
N LYS A 370 10.12 19.77 8.55
CA LYS A 370 9.63 20.37 9.79
C LYS A 370 8.33 19.70 10.20
N THR A 371 8.28 19.18 11.40
CA THR A 371 7.08 18.59 11.98
C THR A 371 6.53 19.48 13.09
N TYR A 372 5.29 19.90 12.92
CA TYR A 372 4.54 20.70 13.88
C TYR A 372 3.57 19.81 14.66
N LEU A 373 3.46 20.07 15.96
CA LEU A 373 2.51 19.39 16.85
C LEU A 373 1.44 20.39 17.29
N PHE A 374 0.17 20.02 17.07
CA PHE A 374 -1.00 20.79 17.44
C PHE A 374 -1.78 20.02 18.50
N THR A 375 -2.39 20.76 19.40
CA THR A 375 -3.50 20.26 20.19
C THR A 375 -4.61 21.28 20.11
N LEU A 376 -5.77 20.87 19.58
CA LEU A 376 -6.95 21.70 19.55
C LEU A 376 -7.84 21.23 20.69
N SER A 377 -7.93 22.06 21.73
CA SER A 377 -8.75 21.70 22.87
C SER A 377 -10.24 21.77 22.52
N SER A 378 -11.01 20.83 23.07
CA SER A 378 -12.47 20.85 23.12
C SER A 378 -13.04 22.14 23.73
N THR A 379 -12.27 22.89 24.54
CA THR A 379 -12.72 24.06 25.30
C THR A 379 -12.09 25.40 24.87
N THR A 380 -10.93 25.39 24.22
CA THR A 380 -10.20 26.59 23.78
C THR A 380 -9.62 26.33 22.39
N GLY A 381 -9.80 27.25 21.44
CA GLY A 381 -9.41 27.08 20.03
C GLY A 381 -7.92 26.77 19.78
N ASN A 382 -7.53 26.71 18.50
CA ASN A 382 -6.22 26.27 18.02
C ASN A 382 -5.03 26.86 18.81
N THR A 383 -4.16 25.98 19.30
CA THR A 383 -2.84 26.39 19.79
C THR A 383 -1.78 25.46 19.21
N VAL A 384 -0.81 26.06 18.52
CA VAL A 384 0.46 25.39 18.19
C VAL A 384 1.32 25.50 19.41
N PHE A 385 1.83 24.36 19.86
CA PHE A 385 2.64 24.34 21.07
C PHE A 385 4.11 24.06 20.79
N ASN A 386 4.46 23.38 19.66
CA ASN A 386 5.85 23.17 19.27
C ASN A 386 6.09 22.62 17.86
N SER A 387 7.36 22.53 17.48
CA SER A 387 7.83 21.84 16.28
C SER A 387 9.17 21.14 16.50
N THR A 388 9.48 20.14 15.68
CA THR A 388 10.78 19.46 15.61
C THR A 388 11.18 19.26 14.15
N ASN A 389 12.46 18.97 13.90
CA ASN A 389 12.93 18.67 12.54
C ASN A 389 12.70 17.18 12.21
N GLY A 390 12.65 16.84 10.93
CA GLY A 390 12.43 15.48 10.41
C GLY A 390 10.96 15.11 10.19
N LEU A 391 10.74 13.96 9.56
CA LEU A 391 9.44 13.32 9.30
C LEU A 391 9.16 12.19 10.31
N PRO A 392 7.94 12.00 10.81
CA PRO A 392 7.56 10.82 11.57
C PRO A 392 7.77 9.55 10.72
N LEU A 393 8.44 8.53 11.27
CA LEU A 393 8.66 7.26 10.55
C LEU A 393 7.36 6.51 10.25
N SER A 394 6.41 6.63 11.16
CA SER A 394 5.14 5.97 11.06
C SER A 394 4.13 6.61 12.01
N LYS A 395 2.91 6.21 11.75
CA LYS A 395 1.78 6.10 12.64
C LYS A 395 2.07 5.79 14.13
N SER A 396 3.04 4.93 14.43
CA SER A 396 3.41 4.53 15.80
C SER A 396 4.64 5.27 16.33
N ALA A 397 5.22 6.14 15.51
CA ALA A 397 6.35 6.97 15.86
C ALA A 397 5.95 8.16 16.76
N TYR A 398 4.65 8.35 17.02
CA TYR A 398 4.18 9.36 17.95
C TYR A 398 3.11 8.80 18.90
N GLN A 399 3.08 9.31 20.12
CA GLN A 399 2.07 8.97 21.13
C GLN A 399 1.80 10.19 22.00
N PHE A 400 0.53 10.52 22.19
CA PHE A 400 0.09 11.49 23.19
C PHE A 400 -0.34 10.76 24.47
N THR A 401 -0.03 11.34 25.62
CA THR A 401 -0.53 10.91 26.94
C THR A 401 -0.86 12.16 27.75
N ASP A 402 -1.65 12.02 28.81
CA ASP A 402 -2.04 13.13 29.69
C ASP A 402 -0.88 14.00 30.20
N SER A 403 0.34 13.45 30.26
CA SER A 403 1.53 14.10 30.83
C SER A 403 2.66 14.36 29.82
N LEU A 404 2.70 13.65 28.69
CA LEU A 404 3.84 13.66 27.76
C LEU A 404 3.40 13.27 26.34
N ALA A 405 3.92 13.93 25.32
CA ALA A 405 3.92 13.48 23.94
C ALA A 405 5.33 13.03 23.51
N LEU A 406 5.42 11.90 22.83
CA LEU A 406 6.66 11.40 22.24
C LEU A 406 6.54 11.46 20.72
N LEU A 407 7.64 11.83 20.06
CA LEU A 407 7.72 11.86 18.61
C LEU A 407 9.12 11.43 18.16
N LEU A 408 9.19 10.36 17.38
CA LEU A 408 10.37 9.98 16.63
C LEU A 408 10.27 10.56 15.21
N THR A 409 11.26 11.34 14.82
CA THR A 409 11.40 11.86 13.46
C THR A 409 12.68 11.39 12.80
N THR A 410 12.71 11.41 11.46
CA THR A 410 13.88 11.06 10.65
C THR A 410 14.11 12.04 9.51
N ALA A 411 15.30 11.97 8.94
CA ALA A 411 15.76 12.83 7.86
C ALA A 411 15.07 12.60 6.50
N GLY A 412 14.07 11.71 6.41
CA GLY A 412 13.34 11.37 5.18
C GLY A 412 13.17 9.86 4.97
N TYR A 413 12.24 9.46 4.09
CA TYR A 413 11.97 8.07 3.75
C TYR A 413 13.13 7.48 2.89
N ASP A 414 13.59 6.28 3.25
CA ASP A 414 14.44 5.40 2.40
C ASP A 414 15.84 5.91 2.00
N THR A 415 16.49 6.78 2.79
CA THR A 415 17.88 7.16 2.52
C THR A 415 18.89 6.25 3.24
N PRO A 416 19.98 5.78 2.60
CA PRO A 416 21.10 5.16 3.31
C PRO A 416 21.62 6.09 4.40
N ASN A 417 21.84 5.56 5.61
CA ASN A 417 22.25 6.31 6.81
C ASN A 417 21.22 7.38 7.23
N GLN A 418 19.99 6.97 7.54
CA GLN A 418 18.97 7.87 8.11
C GLN A 418 19.51 8.52 9.40
N GLN A 419 19.18 9.77 9.66
CA GLN A 419 19.34 10.35 11.00
C GLN A 419 17.98 10.35 11.65
N SER A 420 17.92 9.82 12.86
CA SER A 420 16.70 9.63 13.64
C SER A 420 16.81 10.43 14.94
N GLN A 421 15.70 10.99 15.40
CA GLN A 421 15.65 11.83 16.60
C GLN A 421 14.39 11.54 17.40
N ILE A 422 14.54 11.21 18.68
CA ILE A 422 13.41 11.08 19.60
C ILE A 422 13.26 12.36 20.42
N SER A 423 12.13 13.04 20.22
CA SER A 423 11.74 14.23 20.94
C SER A 423 10.63 13.90 21.93
N SER A 424 10.76 14.39 23.17
CA SER A 424 9.72 14.30 24.18
C SER A 424 9.23 15.69 24.57
N PHE A 425 7.92 15.80 24.71
CA PHE A 425 7.21 17.03 24.99
C PHE A 425 6.33 16.82 26.22
N SER A 426 6.23 17.79 27.11
CA SER A 426 5.27 17.77 28.24
C SER A 426 3.82 17.74 27.74
N ALA A 427 2.85 17.58 28.63
CA ALA A 427 1.43 17.78 28.35
C ALA A 427 1.12 19.15 27.73
N SER A 428 1.87 20.19 28.12
CA SER A 428 1.78 21.53 27.51
C SER A 428 2.49 21.63 26.15
N LEU A 429 2.96 20.50 25.63
CA LEU A 429 3.75 20.33 24.42
C LEU A 429 5.02 21.18 24.33
N LYS A 430 5.46 21.78 25.44
CA LYS A 430 6.83 22.29 25.57
C LYS A 430 7.79 21.11 25.53
N GLN A 431 8.80 21.20 24.68
CA GLN A 431 9.84 20.17 24.57
C GLN A 431 10.53 20.06 25.93
N VAL A 432 10.49 18.86 26.52
CA VAL A 432 11.04 18.59 27.86
C VAL A 432 12.42 18.01 27.74
N ASN A 433 12.60 17.07 26.82
CA ASN A 433 13.86 16.40 26.62
C ASN A 433 14.02 16.01 25.15
N MET A 434 15.24 16.17 24.66
CA MET A 434 15.63 15.82 23.30
C MET A 434 16.73 14.77 23.42
N LEU A 435 16.40 13.52 23.08
CA LEU A 435 17.43 12.50 22.92
C LEU A 435 18.02 12.69 21.52
N GLU A 436 18.91 13.68 21.37
CA GLU A 436 19.64 13.98 20.13
C GLU A 436 20.43 12.79 19.57
N ALA A 437 20.68 11.76 20.40
CA ALA A 437 21.64 10.71 20.08
C ALA A 437 21.06 9.30 20.30
N ILE A 438 19.93 8.99 19.67
CA ILE A 438 19.92 7.73 18.93
C ILE A 438 20.21 8.11 17.48
N SER A 439 21.45 8.52 17.22
CA SER A 439 22.02 8.58 15.88
C SER A 439 22.25 7.16 15.37
N ASP A 440 21.23 6.33 15.48
CA ASP A 440 21.20 4.98 14.96
C ASP A 440 20.41 5.08 13.68
N SER A 441 21.13 5.02 12.57
CA SER A 441 20.57 5.17 11.24
C SER A 441 19.67 4.02 10.79
N ASN A 442 19.34 3.17 11.74
CA ASN A 442 18.72 1.88 11.56
C ASN A 442 17.39 1.78 12.31
N ILE A 443 16.96 2.78 13.10
CA ILE A 443 15.65 2.70 13.75
C ILE A 443 14.57 2.62 12.68
N ARG A 444 13.80 1.53 12.70
CA ARG A 444 12.76 1.22 11.72
C ARG A 444 11.37 1.49 12.26
N SER A 445 11.10 1.13 13.51
CA SER A 445 9.80 1.36 14.14
C SER A 445 9.94 1.64 15.61
N VAL A 446 8.87 2.22 16.15
CA VAL A 446 8.71 2.48 17.57
C VAL A 446 7.39 1.87 18.03
N THR A 447 7.46 1.18 19.16
CA THR A 447 6.30 0.70 19.91
C THR A 447 6.44 1.23 21.34
N THR A 448 5.36 1.72 21.93
CA THR A 448 5.37 2.29 23.28
C THR A 448 4.26 1.71 24.13
N THR A 449 4.49 1.68 25.44
CA THR A 449 3.47 1.56 26.49
C THR A 449 3.60 2.79 27.40
N PRO A 450 2.72 2.97 28.41
CA PRO A 450 2.87 4.08 29.36
C PRO A 450 4.24 4.13 30.06
N GLU A 451 4.92 2.98 30.22
CA GLU A 451 6.15 2.84 31.01
C GLU A 451 7.40 2.57 30.17
N ILE A 452 7.27 2.02 28.95
CA ILE A 452 8.41 1.60 28.14
C ILE A 452 8.27 2.02 26.67
N LEU A 453 9.41 2.29 26.05
CA LEU A 453 9.59 2.62 24.65
C LEU A 453 10.48 1.55 24.03
N VAL A 454 10.07 0.98 22.90
CA VAL A 454 10.82 -0.04 22.16
C VAL A 454 11.13 0.51 20.77
N THR A 455 12.41 0.67 20.44
CA THR A 455 12.85 0.99 19.08
C THR A 455 13.34 -0.28 18.41
N THR A 456 12.83 -0.62 17.22
CA THR A 456 13.34 -1.73 16.41
C THR A 456 14.38 -1.22 15.42
N HIS A 457 15.38 -2.03 15.10
CA HIS A 457 16.53 -1.62 14.28
C HIS A 457 16.64 -2.47 13.02
N ASP A 458 17.30 -1.98 11.97
CA ASP A 458 17.63 -2.69 10.72
C ASP A 458 19.14 -2.90 10.56
N LYS A 459 19.58 -4.06 10.09
CA LYS A 459 20.98 -4.33 9.69
C LYS A 459 22.04 -4.12 10.80
N THR A 460 21.64 -4.19 12.06
CA THR A 460 22.54 -4.17 13.23
C THR A 460 22.54 -5.53 13.95
N GLU A 461 23.52 -5.78 14.83
CA GLU A 461 23.48 -6.93 15.75
C GLU A 461 22.38 -6.80 16.82
N GLU A 462 21.66 -5.67 16.84
CA GLU A 462 20.62 -5.34 17.81
C GLU A 462 19.24 -5.42 17.10
N ALA A 463 18.31 -6.19 17.66
CA ALA A 463 16.94 -6.31 17.15
C ALA A 463 16.10 -5.13 17.62
N ALA A 464 16.22 -4.78 18.89
CA ALA A 464 15.50 -3.67 19.49
C ALA A 464 16.24 -3.09 20.70
N LYS A 465 15.97 -1.83 21.02
CA LYS A 465 16.35 -1.19 22.29
C LYS A 465 15.09 -0.84 23.06
N VAL A 466 15.05 -1.21 24.34
CA VAL A 466 13.97 -0.87 25.27
C VAL A 466 14.46 0.24 26.17
N PHE A 467 13.65 1.28 26.29
CA PHE A 467 13.87 2.43 27.14
C PHE A 467 12.75 2.50 28.18
N GLU A 468 13.11 2.74 29.43
CA GLU A 468 12.15 3.00 30.49
C GLU A 468 11.83 4.50 30.54
N ARG A 469 10.55 4.82 30.65
CA ARG A 469 10.03 6.17 30.83
C ARG A 469 9.78 6.42 32.32
N LYS A 470 10.53 7.35 32.89
CA LYS A 470 10.32 7.82 34.27
C LYS A 470 10.06 9.32 34.27
N ALA A 471 8.80 9.71 34.48
CA ALA A 471 8.30 11.09 34.50
C ALA A 471 8.74 11.94 33.27
N ASN A 472 9.90 12.60 33.38
CA ASN A 472 10.47 13.50 32.36
C ASN A 472 11.78 12.96 31.73
N THR A 473 12.15 11.71 32.03
CA THR A 473 13.39 11.09 31.57
C THR A 473 13.09 9.78 30.86
N ILE A 474 13.92 9.48 29.85
CA ILE A 474 13.91 8.24 29.10
C ILE A 474 15.31 7.66 29.23
N THR A 475 15.43 6.43 29.73
CA THR A 475 16.71 5.76 29.96
C THR A 475 16.71 4.44 29.22
N ASN A 476 17.75 4.16 28.41
CA ASN A 476 17.90 2.84 27.81
C ASN A 476 18.11 1.81 28.93
N THR A 477 17.29 0.76 28.95
CA THR A 477 17.32 -0.29 29.96
C THR A 477 17.74 -1.64 29.41
N VAL A 478 17.50 -1.93 28.13
CA VAL A 478 17.77 -3.26 27.54
C VAL A 478 18.06 -3.16 26.05
N THR A 479 19.07 -3.89 25.57
CA THR A 479 19.25 -4.22 24.16
C THR A 479 18.84 -5.67 23.91
N ILE A 480 17.91 -5.89 22.98
CA ILE A 480 17.49 -7.22 22.52
C ILE A 480 18.38 -7.59 21.32
N PRO A 481 19.13 -8.71 21.37
CA PRO A 481 20.04 -9.09 20.30
C PRO A 481 19.29 -9.59 19.06
N ARG A 482 19.85 -9.32 17.89
CA ARG A 482 19.36 -9.87 16.62
C ARG A 482 19.96 -11.25 16.39
N THR A 483 19.11 -12.25 16.18
CA THR A 483 19.54 -13.62 15.85
C THR A 483 19.10 -14.08 14.46
N GLY A 484 18.49 -13.18 13.67
CA GLY A 484 18.07 -13.36 12.28
C GLY A 484 18.35 -12.12 11.41
N THR A 485 17.80 -12.04 10.21
CA THR A 485 17.99 -10.90 9.28
C THR A 485 17.10 -9.70 9.61
N ASP A 486 15.86 -9.96 10.02
CA ASP A 486 14.86 -8.95 10.38
C ASP A 486 14.06 -9.41 11.62
N SER A 487 13.58 -8.46 12.42
CA SER A 487 12.86 -8.72 13.67
C SER A 487 12.06 -7.52 14.18
N PHE A 488 10.97 -7.76 14.90
CA PHE A 488 10.26 -6.74 15.68
C PHE A 488 9.86 -7.29 17.05
N VAL A 489 9.63 -6.39 18.01
CA VAL A 489 9.36 -6.75 19.40
C VAL A 489 8.01 -6.21 19.86
N ILE A 490 7.25 -7.05 20.57
CA ILE A 490 6.02 -6.68 21.26
C ILE A 490 6.25 -6.79 22.78
N PRO A 491 6.06 -5.71 23.56
CA PRO A 491 6.10 -5.79 25.01
C PRO A 491 4.86 -6.50 25.57
N ILE A 492 5.05 -7.41 26.54
CA ILE A 492 3.97 -8.08 27.28
C ILE A 492 3.78 -7.41 28.65
N SER A 493 4.87 -7.01 29.27
CA SER A 493 4.91 -6.29 30.55
C SER A 493 6.07 -5.28 30.53
N SER A 494 6.31 -4.61 31.65
CA SER A 494 7.46 -3.71 31.83
C SER A 494 8.81 -4.43 31.74
N ASN A 495 8.85 -5.75 31.95
CA ASN A 495 10.07 -6.56 31.94
C ASN A 495 10.05 -7.78 31.01
N SER A 496 8.95 -8.09 30.31
CA SER A 496 8.85 -9.23 29.40
C SER A 496 8.43 -8.83 27.99
N PHE A 497 9.05 -9.45 26.99
CA PHE A 497 8.96 -9.08 25.58
C PHE A 497 8.91 -10.31 24.67
N ILE A 498 8.14 -10.25 23.58
CA ILE A 498 8.18 -11.25 22.51
C ILE A 498 8.90 -10.65 21.32
N ASN A 499 10.03 -11.25 20.95
CA ASN A 499 10.73 -10.96 19.71
C ASN A 499 10.21 -11.86 18.60
N PHE A 500 9.61 -11.27 17.58
CA PHE A 500 9.28 -11.91 16.31
C PHE A 500 10.46 -11.73 15.38
N GLN A 501 10.97 -12.81 14.81
CA GLN A 501 12.16 -12.77 13.99
C GLN A 501 12.07 -13.68 12.77
N GLU A 502 12.75 -13.27 11.71
CA GLU A 502 12.96 -14.10 10.54
C GLU A 502 13.84 -15.31 10.92
N SER A 503 13.40 -16.50 10.50
CA SER A 503 14.15 -17.74 10.52
C SER A 503 14.13 -18.35 9.11
N SER A 504 15.00 -19.32 8.82
CA SER A 504 15.34 -19.84 7.48
C SER A 504 14.18 -20.25 6.54
N SER A 505 12.93 -20.30 7.03
CA SER A 505 11.73 -20.49 6.23
C SER A 505 10.41 -20.04 6.89
N LEU A 506 10.43 -19.74 8.20
CA LEU A 506 9.26 -19.46 9.04
C LEU A 506 9.57 -18.33 10.02
N THR A 507 8.55 -17.78 10.67
CA THR A 507 8.72 -16.79 11.74
C THR A 507 8.98 -17.49 13.07
N LYS A 508 10.02 -17.06 13.79
CA LYS A 508 10.30 -17.54 15.14
C LYS A 508 9.89 -16.47 16.16
N LEU A 509 9.29 -16.89 17.26
CA LEU A 509 8.98 -16.06 18.41
C LEU A 509 9.95 -16.44 19.53
N THR A 510 10.49 -15.45 20.23
CA THR A 510 11.33 -15.67 21.41
C THR A 510 10.84 -14.80 22.56
N LEU A 511 10.53 -15.42 23.69
CA LEU A 511 10.15 -14.73 24.93
C LEU A 511 11.41 -14.34 25.70
N PHE A 512 11.55 -13.05 25.95
CA PHE A 512 12.62 -12.47 26.75
C PHE A 512 12.06 -11.89 28.05
N THR A 513 12.84 -11.99 29.13
CA THR A 513 12.58 -11.31 30.40
C THR A 513 13.83 -10.57 30.84
N ASN A 514 13.68 -9.29 31.17
CA ASN A 514 14.72 -8.46 31.75
C ASN A 514 14.75 -8.64 33.28
N THR A 515 15.90 -9.02 33.81
CA THR A 515 16.14 -9.20 35.25
C THR A 515 17.30 -8.31 35.72
N GLU A 516 17.60 -8.29 37.01
CA GLU A 516 18.80 -7.60 37.54
C GLU A 516 20.11 -8.14 36.95
N GLU A 517 20.11 -9.39 36.49
CA GLU A 517 21.25 -10.05 35.84
C GLU A 517 21.33 -9.77 34.32
N GLY A 518 20.34 -9.07 33.76
CA GLY A 518 20.25 -8.70 32.35
C GLY A 518 19.11 -9.43 31.60
N LEU A 519 19.19 -9.42 30.28
CA LEU A 519 18.16 -10.00 29.41
C LEU A 519 18.30 -11.52 29.29
N ILE A 520 17.25 -12.26 29.66
CA ILE A 520 17.22 -13.73 29.62
C ILE A 520 16.21 -14.20 28.57
N SER A 521 16.64 -15.06 27.65
CA SER A 521 15.73 -15.80 26.76
C SER A 521 15.10 -16.97 27.52
N LYS A 522 13.77 -16.97 27.63
CA LYS A 522 13.01 -17.96 28.40
C LYS A 522 12.53 -19.12 27.56
N SER A 523 11.98 -18.82 26.38
CA SER A 523 11.48 -19.84 25.45
C SER A 523 11.46 -19.34 24.01
N SER A 524 11.39 -20.28 23.07
CA SER A 524 11.16 -19.97 21.65
C SER A 524 10.04 -20.83 21.08
N TYR A 525 9.37 -20.30 20.06
CA TYR A 525 8.26 -20.95 19.37
C TYR A 525 8.37 -20.70 17.86
N ASP A 526 8.32 -21.77 17.06
CA ASP A 526 8.33 -21.66 15.60
C ASP A 526 6.90 -21.54 15.08
N LEU A 527 6.55 -20.36 14.56
CA LEU A 527 5.24 -20.08 14.01
C LEU A 527 5.17 -20.58 12.57
N ASN A 528 4.13 -21.35 12.24
CA ASN A 528 3.91 -21.83 10.88
C ASN A 528 3.34 -20.73 9.96
N GLU A 529 4.00 -19.59 9.91
CA GLU A 529 3.71 -18.44 9.04
C GLU A 529 5.06 -17.89 8.54
N SER A 530 5.12 -17.42 7.29
CA SER A 530 6.34 -16.80 6.78
C SER A 530 6.59 -15.43 7.42
N TRP A 531 7.85 -15.00 7.45
CA TRP A 531 8.22 -13.69 8.00
C TRP A 531 7.47 -12.54 7.35
N GLU A 532 7.39 -12.53 6.02
CA GLU A 532 6.70 -11.49 5.26
C GLU A 532 5.19 -11.45 5.56
N GLU A 533 4.56 -12.60 5.80
CA GLU A 533 3.15 -12.66 6.21
C GLU A 533 2.94 -12.04 7.59
N VAL A 534 3.76 -12.41 8.57
CA VAL A 534 3.67 -11.88 9.95
C VAL A 534 3.95 -10.38 10.01
N LYS A 535 4.96 -9.94 9.26
CA LYS A 535 5.32 -8.52 9.10
C LYS A 535 4.17 -7.69 8.53
N ALA A 536 3.45 -8.22 7.53
CA ALA A 536 2.30 -7.55 6.92
C ALA A 536 1.07 -7.43 7.86
N ILE A 537 0.91 -8.37 8.80
CA ILE A 537 -0.22 -8.40 9.75
C ILE A 537 0.15 -7.89 11.15
N GLN A 538 1.34 -7.32 11.35
CA GLN A 538 1.84 -6.93 12.68
C GLN A 538 0.81 -6.08 13.45
N ALA A 539 0.13 -5.15 12.78
CA ALA A 539 -0.89 -4.28 13.38
C ALA A 539 -2.19 -5.00 13.79
N LYS A 540 -2.41 -6.24 13.33
CA LYS A 540 -3.59 -7.08 13.66
C LYS A 540 -3.29 -8.10 14.76
N ILE A 541 -2.05 -8.21 15.23
CA ILE A 541 -1.70 -9.10 16.34
C ILE A 541 -2.38 -8.59 17.61
N THR A 542 -3.18 -9.43 18.24
CA THR A 542 -3.96 -9.07 19.44
C THR A 542 -3.33 -9.69 20.67
N LEU A 543 -3.11 -8.89 21.71
CA LEU A 543 -2.61 -9.33 23.01
C LEU A 543 -3.76 -9.30 24.03
N ASP A 544 -4.17 -10.45 24.55
CA ASP A 544 -5.11 -10.56 25.66
C ASP A 544 -4.32 -10.86 26.93
N LEU A 545 -3.93 -9.80 27.64
CA LEU A 545 -3.15 -9.90 28.88
C LEU A 545 -3.95 -10.54 30.03
N LEU A 546 -5.29 -10.49 30.01
CA LEU A 546 -6.12 -11.11 31.04
C LEU A 546 -6.12 -12.64 30.91
N SER A 547 -6.17 -13.13 29.67
CA SER A 547 -6.06 -14.57 29.36
C SER A 547 -4.64 -15.03 29.08
N ASN A 548 -3.65 -14.14 29.17
CA ASN A 548 -2.25 -14.41 28.88
C ASN A 548 -2.04 -15.07 27.50
N VAL A 549 -2.69 -14.54 26.45
CA VAL A 549 -2.55 -15.05 25.09
C VAL A 549 -2.17 -13.98 24.07
N VAL A 550 -1.46 -14.41 23.03
CA VAL A 550 -1.21 -13.65 21.81
C VAL A 550 -1.95 -14.34 20.68
N ILE A 551 -2.78 -13.58 19.97
CA ILE A 551 -3.55 -14.04 18.81
C ILE A 551 -2.94 -13.45 17.55
N ILE A 552 -2.51 -14.32 16.65
CA ILE A 552 -1.78 -13.97 15.42
C ILE A 552 -2.64 -14.40 14.23
N PRO A 553 -3.30 -13.46 13.54
CA PRO A 553 -4.13 -13.74 12.36
C PRO A 553 -3.28 -13.99 11.11
N GLY A 554 -2.60 -15.13 11.09
CA GLY A 554 -1.77 -15.58 9.98
C GLY A 554 -2.56 -15.89 8.71
N LYS A 555 -1.85 -16.00 7.58
CA LYS A 555 -2.46 -16.32 6.29
C LYS A 555 -2.81 -17.80 6.18
N ARG A 556 -2.02 -18.66 6.85
CA ARG A 556 -2.23 -20.12 6.87
C ARG A 556 -3.12 -20.53 8.03
N ALA A 557 -2.97 -19.86 9.17
CA ALA A 557 -3.66 -20.16 10.39
C ALA A 557 -3.89 -18.93 11.28
N LEU A 558 -5.01 -18.92 12.01
CA LEU A 558 -5.15 -18.11 13.22
C LEU A 558 -4.46 -18.87 14.34
N ASN A 559 -3.36 -18.30 14.85
CA ASN A 559 -2.57 -18.92 15.90
C ASN A 559 -2.86 -18.24 17.23
N ILE A 560 -3.32 -18.99 18.21
CA ILE A 560 -3.51 -18.54 19.59
C ILE A 560 -2.39 -19.17 20.42
N ILE A 561 -1.54 -18.33 20.98
CA ILE A 561 -0.35 -18.75 21.73
C ILE A 561 -0.51 -18.31 23.19
N ASN A 562 -0.48 -19.26 24.10
CA ASN A 562 -0.37 -19.00 25.53
C ASN A 562 1.01 -18.43 25.85
N VAL A 563 1.03 -17.34 26.61
CA VAL A 563 2.20 -16.62 27.09
C VAL A 563 2.26 -16.75 28.60
N SER A 564 3.13 -17.61 29.11
CA SER A 564 3.39 -17.67 30.55
C SER A 564 4.71 -16.98 30.88
N GLU A 565 5.03 -16.87 32.18
CA GLU A 565 6.29 -16.28 32.65
C GLU A 565 7.55 -16.93 32.03
N ASN A 566 7.49 -18.22 31.69
CA ASN A 566 8.67 -18.98 31.23
C ASN A 566 8.50 -19.65 29.86
N GLU A 567 7.30 -19.72 29.28
CA GLU A 567 7.07 -20.49 28.05
C GLU A 567 6.00 -19.90 27.13
N LEU A 568 6.22 -20.06 25.81
CA LEU A 568 5.25 -19.89 24.73
C LEU A 568 4.72 -21.26 24.30
N LYS A 569 3.40 -21.45 24.29
CA LYS A 569 2.76 -22.71 23.86
C LYS A 569 1.54 -22.48 22.98
N THR A 570 1.35 -23.31 21.97
CA THR A 570 0.10 -23.30 21.19
C THR A 570 -1.08 -23.58 22.12
N ALA A 571 -2.03 -22.64 22.18
CA ALA A 571 -3.35 -22.88 22.77
C ALA A 571 -4.27 -23.52 21.73
N ARG A 572 -4.33 -22.90 20.54
CA ARG A 572 -5.17 -23.36 19.42
C ARG A 572 -4.64 -22.84 18.10
N THR A 573 -4.83 -23.63 17.06
CA THR A 573 -4.62 -23.22 15.67
C THR A 573 -5.93 -23.47 14.93
N LEU A 574 -6.45 -22.43 14.28
CA LEU A 574 -7.61 -22.54 13.39
C LEU A 574 -7.14 -22.24 11.96
N SER A 575 -7.78 -22.82 10.95
CA SER A 575 -7.49 -22.51 9.54
C SER A 575 -8.48 -21.44 9.03
N PRO A 576 -8.15 -20.14 9.05
CA PRO A 576 -8.92 -19.13 8.37
C PRO A 576 -8.38 -18.86 6.96
N VAL A 577 -9.21 -18.21 6.15
CA VAL A 577 -8.82 -17.48 4.95
C VAL A 577 -9.16 -16.02 5.24
N ALA A 578 -8.17 -15.13 5.28
CA ALA A 578 -8.33 -13.68 5.46
C ALA A 578 -9.17 -13.25 6.69
N VAL A 579 -8.54 -13.20 7.87
CA VAL A 579 -9.14 -12.60 9.07
C VAL A 579 -9.28 -11.09 8.86
N GLU A 580 -10.52 -10.62 8.96
CA GLU A 580 -10.86 -9.21 8.85
C GLU A 580 -10.77 -8.51 10.20
N SER A 581 -11.34 -9.12 11.25
CA SER A 581 -11.37 -8.54 12.59
C SER A 581 -11.44 -9.62 13.68
N ILE A 582 -10.91 -9.30 14.87
CA ILE A 582 -10.96 -10.15 16.07
C ILE A 582 -11.46 -9.28 17.22
N PHE A 583 -12.50 -9.74 17.91
CA PHE A 583 -13.04 -9.07 19.09
C PHE A 583 -12.96 -10.00 20.30
N LEU A 584 -12.53 -9.44 21.42
CA LEU A 584 -12.44 -10.12 22.70
C LEU A 584 -13.63 -9.69 23.55
N GLN A 585 -14.54 -10.62 23.86
CA GLN A 585 -15.74 -10.31 24.63
C GLN A 585 -16.00 -11.33 25.72
N ASN A 586 -15.88 -10.91 26.98
CA ASN A 586 -16.01 -11.77 28.15
C ASN A 586 -15.15 -13.05 27.99
N ASP A 587 -15.78 -14.22 28.06
CA ASP A 587 -15.19 -15.55 27.88
C ASP A 587 -15.16 -16.01 26.40
N THR A 588 -15.45 -15.14 25.43
CA THR A 588 -15.51 -15.50 24.00
C THR A 588 -14.60 -14.66 23.11
N ILE A 589 -14.16 -15.24 22.00
CA ILE A 589 -13.47 -14.54 20.90
C ILE A 589 -14.36 -14.62 19.68
N ILE A 590 -14.64 -13.46 19.09
CA ILE A 590 -15.43 -13.33 17.87
C ILE A 590 -14.44 -13.03 16.75
N ILE A 591 -14.42 -13.90 15.74
CA ILE A 591 -13.52 -13.77 14.60
C ILE A 591 -14.39 -13.54 13.37
N VAL A 592 -14.23 -12.37 12.76
CA VAL A 592 -14.86 -12.05 11.48
C VAL A 592 -13.88 -12.40 10.37
N VAL A 593 -14.33 -13.27 9.48
CA VAL A 593 -13.60 -13.81 8.34
C VAL A 593 -14.48 -13.51 7.11
N GLY A 594 -13.90 -13.20 5.96
CA GLY A 594 -14.69 -12.54 4.89
C GLY A 594 -15.98 -13.21 4.40
N ASP A 595 -16.23 -14.49 4.69
CA ASP A 595 -17.49 -15.18 4.43
C ASP A 595 -18.25 -15.70 5.68
N ARG A 596 -17.73 -15.49 6.90
CA ARG A 596 -18.26 -16.10 8.12
C ARG A 596 -17.84 -15.40 9.41
N ILE A 597 -18.62 -15.63 10.46
CA ILE A 597 -18.29 -15.28 11.84
C ILE A 597 -18.02 -16.57 12.61
N ILE A 598 -16.91 -16.65 13.34
CA ILE A 598 -16.57 -17.78 14.21
C ILE A 598 -16.60 -17.29 15.66
N ILE A 599 -17.36 -17.99 16.50
CA ILE A 599 -17.41 -17.76 17.95
C ILE A 599 -16.56 -18.84 18.63
N LEU A 600 -15.57 -18.41 19.41
CA LEU A 600 -14.66 -19.30 20.13
C LEU A 600 -14.79 -19.08 21.64
N ASP A 601 -14.74 -20.16 22.41
CA ASP A 601 -14.58 -20.09 23.86
C ASP A 601 -13.12 -19.80 24.26
N LYS A 602 -12.88 -18.87 25.18
CA LYS A 602 -11.53 -18.49 25.65
C LYS A 602 -10.92 -19.49 26.64
N LYS A 603 -11.73 -20.33 27.29
CA LYS A 603 -11.26 -21.26 28.33
C LYS A 603 -10.75 -22.56 27.73
N GLN A 604 -11.52 -23.11 26.80
CA GLN A 604 -11.30 -24.40 26.14
C GLN A 604 -10.78 -24.25 24.70
N TRP A 605 -10.86 -23.05 24.12
CA TRP A 605 -10.45 -22.78 22.74
C TRP A 605 -11.23 -23.61 21.71
N GLU A 606 -12.49 -23.91 22.02
CA GLU A 606 -13.42 -24.64 21.15
C GLU A 606 -14.30 -23.67 20.36
N ILE A 607 -14.66 -24.07 19.13
CA ILE A 607 -15.62 -23.31 18.31
C ILE A 607 -17.00 -23.58 18.91
N LEU A 608 -17.64 -22.54 19.43
CA LEU A 608 -19.01 -22.60 19.94
C LEU A 608 -20.02 -22.52 18.79
N ASP A 609 -19.76 -21.66 17.81
CA ASP A 609 -20.63 -21.48 16.64
C ASP A 609 -19.85 -20.96 15.42
N THR A 610 -20.42 -21.16 14.24
CA THR A 610 -19.93 -20.58 12.99
C THR A 610 -21.12 -20.16 12.13
N PHE A 611 -21.28 -18.85 11.96
CA PHE A 611 -22.30 -18.29 11.09
C PHE A 611 -21.70 -18.00 9.71
N LEU A 612 -22.35 -18.50 8.66
CA LEU A 612 -21.94 -18.27 7.29
C LEU A 612 -22.75 -17.13 6.69
N PHE A 613 -22.07 -16.12 6.14
CA PHE A 613 -22.74 -14.97 5.54
C PHE A 613 -23.65 -15.38 4.37
N SER A 614 -23.27 -16.39 3.61
CA SER A 614 -24.18 -17.06 2.71
C SER A 614 -24.40 -18.48 3.21
N PRO A 615 -25.66 -18.94 3.38
CA PRO A 615 -25.90 -20.31 3.76
C PRO A 615 -25.18 -21.22 2.75
N PRO A 616 -24.57 -22.32 3.22
CA PRO A 616 -23.99 -23.30 2.32
C PRO A 616 -25.12 -23.78 1.40
N PRO A 617 -24.83 -24.07 0.12
CA PRO A 617 -25.86 -24.52 -0.82
C PRO A 617 -26.63 -25.69 -0.19
N PRO A 618 -27.98 -25.70 -0.26
CA PRO A 618 -28.78 -26.63 0.50
C PRO A 618 -28.38 -28.08 0.20
N PRO A 619 -28.35 -28.95 1.21
CA PRO A 619 -28.01 -30.35 1.02
C PRO A 619 -29.06 -30.99 0.11
N VAL A 620 -28.61 -31.60 -0.98
CA VAL A 620 -29.49 -32.37 -1.87
C VAL A 620 -30.06 -33.53 -1.07
N VAL A 621 -31.38 -33.52 -0.85
CA VAL A 621 -32.11 -34.57 -0.14
C VAL A 621 -32.07 -35.87 -0.95
N THR A 622 -31.44 -36.90 -0.41
CA THR A 622 -31.64 -38.29 -0.83
C THR A 622 -31.90 -39.15 0.40
N GLN A 623 -32.96 -39.95 0.33
CA GLN A 623 -33.50 -40.76 1.42
C GLN A 623 -32.52 -41.82 1.96
N ASN A 624 -32.69 -42.11 3.25
CA ASN A 624 -32.00 -43.10 4.09
C ASN A 624 -31.44 -44.34 3.38
N THR A 625 -30.12 -44.53 3.50
CA THR A 625 -29.49 -45.75 4.04
C THR A 625 -28.14 -45.39 4.64
N SER A 626 -27.89 -45.85 5.86
CA SER A 626 -26.64 -45.65 6.62
C SER A 626 -25.42 -46.24 5.91
N GLU A 627 -24.43 -45.40 5.65
CA GLU A 627 -22.98 -45.54 5.95
C GLU A 627 -22.18 -44.56 5.07
N THR A 628 -21.32 -43.79 5.74
CA THR A 628 -20.45 -42.71 5.25
C THR A 628 -19.92 -42.90 3.82
N THR A 629 -20.35 -42.03 2.89
CA THR A 629 -19.78 -41.93 1.53
C THR A 629 -19.61 -40.47 1.10
N SER A 630 -18.38 -40.13 0.69
CA SER A 630 -17.92 -38.83 0.21
C SER A 630 -18.71 -38.32 -1.01
N ALA A 631 -18.92 -37.00 -1.09
CA ALA A 631 -19.52 -36.32 -2.23
C ALA A 631 -18.86 -36.72 -3.57
N PRO A 632 -19.62 -36.82 -4.68
CA PRO A 632 -19.10 -37.32 -5.95
C PRO A 632 -18.10 -36.32 -6.55
N VAL A 633 -16.87 -36.80 -6.69
CA VAL A 633 -15.81 -36.15 -7.46
C VAL A 633 -16.13 -36.37 -8.95
N PHE A 634 -16.50 -35.31 -9.65
CA PHE A 634 -16.74 -35.39 -11.10
C PHE A 634 -15.41 -35.34 -11.87
N SER A 635 -15.30 -36.16 -12.92
CA SER A 635 -14.27 -36.07 -13.95
C SER A 635 -14.89 -35.51 -15.24
N GLY A 636 -14.19 -34.60 -15.91
CA GLY A 636 -14.64 -33.97 -17.16
C GLY A 636 -15.33 -32.60 -17.00
N ALA A 637 -15.48 -31.91 -18.13
CA ALA A 637 -16.25 -30.68 -18.21
C ALA A 637 -17.76 -30.98 -18.24
N PRO A 638 -18.60 -30.24 -17.50
CA PRO A 638 -20.04 -30.32 -17.63
C PRO A 638 -20.45 -29.84 -19.03
N GLY A 639 -21.65 -30.22 -19.45
CA GLY A 639 -22.23 -29.85 -20.76
C GLY A 639 -22.18 -28.34 -21.04
N ALA A 640 -22.51 -27.94 -22.27
CA ALA A 640 -22.40 -26.54 -22.71
C ALA A 640 -23.05 -25.54 -21.73
N GLY A 641 -22.36 -24.42 -21.48
CA GLY A 641 -22.80 -23.39 -20.52
C GLY A 641 -21.89 -23.24 -19.30
N HIS A 642 -22.37 -22.54 -18.27
CA HIS A 642 -21.66 -22.34 -17.00
C HIS A 642 -21.96 -23.47 -16.01
N SER A 643 -20.96 -23.84 -15.22
CA SER A 643 -21.12 -24.71 -14.06
C SER A 643 -20.08 -24.39 -13.00
N ARG A 644 -20.46 -24.55 -11.73
CA ARG A 644 -19.55 -24.50 -10.59
C ARG A 644 -19.56 -25.85 -9.88
N TYR A 645 -18.40 -26.47 -9.73
CA TYR A 645 -18.27 -27.78 -9.10
C TYR A 645 -16.84 -28.04 -8.65
N THR A 646 -16.65 -29.08 -7.82
CA THR A 646 -15.33 -29.57 -7.45
C THR A 646 -14.89 -30.62 -8.47
N ILE A 647 -13.80 -30.34 -9.18
CA ILE A 647 -13.22 -31.27 -10.14
C ILE A 647 -12.13 -32.11 -9.49
N GLY A 648 -12.19 -33.42 -9.70
CA GLY A 648 -11.11 -34.33 -9.34
C GLY A 648 -9.98 -34.28 -10.35
N THR A 649 -8.75 -34.19 -9.86
CA THR A 649 -7.54 -34.31 -10.66
C THR A 649 -6.61 -35.34 -10.04
N GLU A 650 -5.56 -35.70 -10.78
CA GLU A 650 -4.53 -36.62 -10.28
C GLU A 650 -3.70 -36.05 -9.11
N VAL A 651 -3.82 -34.74 -8.83
CA VAL A 651 -3.07 -34.04 -7.76
C VAL A 651 -3.96 -33.47 -6.65
N GLY A 652 -5.27 -33.64 -6.73
CA GLY A 652 -6.20 -33.14 -5.72
C GLY A 652 -7.60 -32.87 -6.26
N SER A 653 -8.42 -32.20 -5.46
CA SER A 653 -9.76 -31.78 -5.86
C SER A 653 -9.89 -30.28 -5.70
N PHE A 654 -10.43 -29.59 -6.72
CA PHE A 654 -10.40 -28.14 -6.79
C PHE A 654 -11.77 -27.57 -7.16
N LEU A 655 -12.21 -26.54 -6.45
CA LEU A 655 -13.43 -25.81 -6.78
C LEU A 655 -13.18 -24.92 -8.01
N VAL A 656 -14.00 -25.09 -9.03
CA VAL A 656 -13.86 -24.39 -10.31
C VAL A 656 -15.19 -23.79 -10.78
N ASP A 657 -15.11 -22.63 -11.43
CA ASP A 657 -16.16 -22.10 -12.30
C ASP A 657 -15.72 -22.33 -13.75
N VAL A 658 -16.53 -23.05 -14.52
CA VAL A 658 -16.22 -23.42 -15.92
C VAL A 658 -17.34 -22.92 -16.82
N VAL A 659 -16.97 -22.28 -17.93
CA VAL A 659 -17.88 -22.04 -19.06
C VAL A 659 -17.38 -22.86 -20.25
N SER A 660 -18.20 -23.82 -20.68
CA SER A 660 -17.96 -24.66 -21.86
C SER A 660 -18.67 -24.06 -23.07
N ILE A 661 -17.91 -23.68 -24.10
CA ILE A 661 -18.39 -23.01 -25.32
C ILE A 661 -18.13 -23.91 -26.53
N ASN A 662 -19.17 -24.26 -27.27
CA ASN A 662 -19.02 -24.84 -28.61
C ASN A 662 -18.82 -23.69 -29.63
N MET A 663 -17.72 -23.73 -30.37
CA MET A 663 -17.32 -22.68 -31.31
C MET A 663 -18.10 -22.68 -32.64
N ALA A 664 -19.06 -23.60 -32.82
CA ALA A 664 -19.91 -23.63 -34.01
C ALA A 664 -20.81 -22.38 -34.06
N GLY A 665 -20.59 -21.51 -35.04
CA GLY A 665 -21.31 -20.23 -35.14
C GLY A 665 -20.94 -19.23 -34.03
N VAL A 666 -19.76 -19.38 -33.43
CA VAL A 666 -19.24 -18.47 -32.40
C VAL A 666 -17.84 -18.01 -32.81
N ARG A 667 -17.55 -16.74 -32.56
CA ARG A 667 -16.22 -16.15 -32.76
C ARG A 667 -15.64 -15.67 -31.44
N MET A 668 -14.33 -15.84 -31.30
CA MET A 668 -13.52 -15.21 -30.27
C MET A 668 -13.26 -13.75 -30.66
N ILE A 669 -13.24 -12.88 -29.67
CA ILE A 669 -12.92 -11.47 -29.78
C ILE A 669 -11.93 -11.17 -28.67
N THR A 670 -10.81 -10.56 -29.02
CA THR A 670 -9.89 -9.98 -28.06
C THR A 670 -9.91 -8.49 -28.23
N ASP A 671 -10.07 -7.76 -27.13
CA ASP A 671 -10.32 -6.34 -27.18
C ASP A 671 -9.58 -5.65 -26.03
N THR A 672 -9.22 -4.39 -26.26
CA THR A 672 -8.43 -3.55 -25.37
C THR A 672 -9.17 -2.24 -25.14
N ALA A 673 -9.05 -1.67 -23.96
CA ALA A 673 -9.63 -0.36 -23.64
C ALA A 673 -8.84 0.76 -24.34
N ALA A 674 -7.53 0.58 -24.50
CA ALA A 674 -6.67 1.48 -25.27
C ALA A 674 -6.64 1.08 -26.76
N ASP A 675 -6.63 2.07 -27.64
CA ASP A 675 -6.52 1.87 -29.09
C ASP A 675 -5.06 1.90 -29.60
N HIS A 676 -4.09 1.98 -28.69
CA HIS A 676 -2.66 2.06 -28.96
C HIS A 676 -1.85 1.42 -27.83
N ASP A 677 -0.56 1.21 -28.07
CA ASP A 677 0.41 0.76 -27.07
C ASP A 677 0.50 1.80 -25.96
N CYS A 678 0.10 1.43 -24.75
CA CYS A 678 0.00 2.34 -23.62
C CYS A 678 0.94 1.91 -22.50
N ALA A 679 1.83 2.81 -22.09
CA ALA A 679 2.91 2.52 -21.14
C ALA A 679 2.52 2.81 -19.68
N ASP A 680 1.60 3.74 -19.43
CA ASP A 680 1.16 4.18 -18.10
C ASP A 680 -0.24 4.81 -18.16
N ASN A 681 -0.94 4.81 -17.02
CA ASN A 681 -2.32 5.26 -16.84
C ASN A 681 -3.29 4.79 -17.93
N CYS A 682 -3.19 3.51 -18.30
CA CYS A 682 -3.96 2.98 -19.40
C CYS A 682 -5.46 2.92 -19.07
N PRO A 683 -6.33 3.20 -20.05
CA PRO A 683 -7.76 3.07 -19.86
C PRO A 683 -8.11 1.63 -19.52
N ARG A 684 -9.15 1.47 -18.71
CA ARG A 684 -9.67 0.19 -18.24
C ARG A 684 -11.20 0.30 -18.19
N ILE A 685 -11.88 -0.80 -18.47
CA ILE A 685 -13.35 -0.89 -18.39
C ILE A 685 -13.72 -2.26 -17.81
N SER A 686 -14.95 -2.40 -17.34
CA SER A 686 -15.41 -3.65 -16.77
C SER A 686 -15.48 -4.77 -17.82
N LEU A 687 -15.38 -6.04 -17.40
CA LEU A 687 -15.62 -7.18 -18.31
C LEU A 687 -17.03 -7.11 -18.93
N ALA A 688 -18.03 -6.65 -18.18
CA ALA A 688 -19.39 -6.46 -18.68
C ALA A 688 -19.43 -5.47 -19.87
N ASP A 689 -18.68 -4.36 -19.79
CA ASP A 689 -18.60 -3.38 -20.87
C ASP A 689 -17.94 -3.95 -22.12
N TYR A 690 -16.86 -4.73 -21.96
CA TYR A 690 -16.25 -5.46 -23.08
C TYR A 690 -17.25 -6.42 -23.75
N VAL A 691 -18.00 -7.18 -22.95
CA VAL A 691 -18.98 -8.13 -23.47
C VAL A 691 -20.11 -7.38 -24.19
N SER A 692 -20.67 -6.36 -23.55
CA SER A 692 -21.77 -5.54 -24.09
C SER A 692 -21.38 -4.87 -25.41
N ARG A 693 -20.26 -4.16 -25.46
CA ARG A 693 -19.84 -3.40 -26.66
C ARG A 693 -19.49 -4.30 -27.85
N ASN A 694 -19.19 -5.57 -27.60
CA ASN A 694 -18.85 -6.55 -28.62
C ASN A 694 -20.00 -7.52 -28.97
N GLY A 695 -21.20 -7.33 -28.39
CA GLY A 695 -22.33 -8.24 -28.59
C GLY A 695 -22.05 -9.65 -28.10
N GLY A 696 -21.21 -9.80 -27.07
CA GLY A 696 -20.80 -11.07 -26.52
C GLY A 696 -21.86 -11.70 -25.62
N PHE A 697 -21.84 -13.03 -25.52
CA PHE A 697 -22.64 -13.77 -24.54
C PHE A 697 -21.77 -14.34 -23.40
N ALA A 698 -20.45 -14.45 -23.62
CA ALA A 698 -19.49 -14.91 -22.63
C ALA A 698 -18.20 -14.09 -22.69
N GLY A 699 -17.46 -14.04 -21.59
CA GLY A 699 -16.15 -13.40 -21.54
C GLY A 699 -15.36 -13.77 -20.29
N ILE A 700 -14.06 -13.55 -20.33
CA ILE A 700 -13.13 -13.73 -19.21
C ILE A 700 -12.09 -12.60 -19.24
N ASN A 701 -11.54 -12.27 -18.07
CA ASN A 701 -10.45 -11.31 -17.97
C ASN A 701 -9.24 -11.68 -18.84
N GLY A 702 -8.43 -10.68 -19.20
CA GLY A 702 -7.35 -10.83 -20.17
C GLY A 702 -5.96 -11.09 -19.57
N THR A 703 -4.95 -10.43 -20.13
CA THR A 703 -3.53 -10.60 -19.76
C THR A 703 -3.22 -10.07 -18.37
N TYR A 704 -2.07 -10.46 -17.82
CA TYR A 704 -1.50 -9.68 -16.72
C TYR A 704 -1.36 -8.21 -17.13
N PHE A 705 -1.57 -7.33 -16.16
CA PHE A 705 -1.35 -5.90 -16.28
C PHE A 705 -0.83 -5.38 -14.94
N CYS A 706 -0.42 -4.12 -14.89
CA CYS A 706 0.02 -3.48 -13.66
C CYS A 706 -1.17 -2.75 -13.00
N PRO A 707 -1.83 -3.31 -11.98
CA PRO A 707 -3.01 -2.67 -11.43
C PRO A 707 -2.63 -1.49 -10.50
N GLN A 708 -3.52 -0.51 -10.40
CA GLN A 708 -3.28 0.74 -9.67
C GLN A 708 -2.99 0.54 -8.18
N ASP A 709 -3.51 -0.53 -7.58
CA ASP A 709 -3.35 -0.86 -6.16
C ASP A 709 -1.97 -1.45 -5.81
N TYR A 710 -1.10 -1.69 -6.78
CA TYR A 710 0.24 -2.24 -6.54
C TYR A 710 1.29 -1.13 -6.56
N SER A 711 2.00 -0.94 -5.45
CA SER A 711 3.06 0.08 -5.34
C SER A 711 4.17 -0.11 -6.39
N SER A 712 4.47 -1.37 -6.76
CA SER A 712 5.43 -1.72 -7.82
C SER A 712 4.97 -1.35 -9.24
N CYS A 713 3.72 -0.88 -9.38
CA CYS A 713 3.12 -0.42 -10.63
C CYS A 713 3.14 1.11 -10.81
N ALA A 714 3.76 1.85 -9.90
CA ALA A 714 3.96 3.29 -10.07
C ALA A 714 4.69 3.59 -11.40
N GLY A 715 4.13 4.51 -12.19
CA GLY A 715 4.65 4.89 -13.51
C GLY A 715 4.36 3.90 -14.64
N LYS A 716 3.52 2.87 -14.40
CA LYS A 716 3.03 1.91 -15.40
C LYS A 716 1.61 1.43 -15.09
N VAL A 717 0.79 2.29 -14.49
CA VAL A 717 -0.55 2.00 -14.01
C VAL A 717 -1.45 1.56 -15.16
N ASN A 718 -2.13 0.44 -14.96
CA ASN A 718 -3.00 -0.27 -15.90
C ASN A 718 -2.33 -0.72 -17.21
N SER A 719 -1.01 -0.53 -17.38
CA SER A 719 -0.32 -0.97 -18.59
C SER A 719 -0.10 -2.49 -18.58
N PHE A 720 0.09 -3.05 -19.77
CA PHE A 720 0.33 -4.47 -19.94
C PHE A 720 1.36 -4.67 -21.06
N ASP A 721 2.36 -5.51 -20.84
CA ASP A 721 3.40 -5.75 -21.85
C ASP A 721 3.10 -6.95 -22.75
N PHE A 722 2.00 -7.64 -22.50
CA PHE A 722 1.59 -8.84 -23.22
C PHE A 722 0.84 -8.46 -24.51
N PRO A 723 1.25 -8.96 -25.69
CA PRO A 723 0.55 -8.66 -26.93
C PRO A 723 -0.90 -9.14 -26.92
N VAL A 724 -1.81 -8.26 -27.32
CA VAL A 724 -3.23 -8.58 -27.54
C VAL A 724 -3.62 -8.10 -28.93
N TYR A 725 -4.20 -8.97 -29.74
CA TYR A 725 -4.74 -8.57 -31.03
C TYR A 725 -6.11 -7.93 -30.81
N ASN A 726 -6.23 -6.62 -31.00
CA ASN A 726 -7.53 -5.98 -30.89
C ASN A 726 -8.34 -6.28 -32.16
N THR A 727 -9.36 -7.13 -32.03
CA THR A 727 -10.23 -7.56 -33.13
C THR A 727 -10.99 -6.40 -33.78
N ARG A 728 -11.42 -5.40 -33.00
CA ARG A 728 -12.11 -4.21 -33.53
C ARG A 728 -11.18 -3.36 -34.40
N LEU A 729 -9.91 -3.25 -34.01
CA LEU A 729 -8.91 -2.43 -34.70
C LEU A 729 -8.11 -3.21 -35.76
N ALA A 730 -8.27 -4.54 -35.82
CA ALA A 730 -7.52 -5.45 -36.67
C ALA A 730 -5.99 -5.29 -36.55
N LYS A 731 -5.48 -5.00 -35.35
CA LYS A 731 -4.04 -4.81 -35.09
C LYS A 731 -3.61 -5.36 -33.74
N TRP A 732 -2.32 -5.63 -33.59
CA TRP A 732 -1.71 -5.91 -32.31
C TRP A 732 -1.58 -4.63 -31.48
N ILE A 733 -1.94 -4.71 -30.20
CA ILE A 733 -1.51 -3.81 -29.14
C ILE A 733 -0.35 -4.48 -28.42
N ASN A 734 0.73 -3.74 -28.21
CA ASN A 734 2.03 -4.20 -27.73
C ASN A 734 2.64 -5.31 -28.62
N GLY A 735 2.39 -5.23 -29.93
CA GLY A 735 2.83 -6.25 -30.91
C GLY A 735 4.35 -6.44 -30.98
N GLY A 736 5.13 -5.39 -30.67
CA GLY A 736 6.60 -5.47 -30.58
C GLY A 736 7.09 -6.50 -29.55
N ASN A 737 6.26 -6.86 -28.58
CA ASN A 737 6.60 -7.80 -27.51
C ASN A 737 6.27 -9.27 -27.85
N LEU A 738 5.82 -9.57 -29.07
CA LEU A 738 5.60 -10.95 -29.54
C LEU A 738 6.89 -11.78 -29.51
N PHE A 739 8.04 -11.14 -29.72
CA PHE A 739 9.35 -11.80 -29.79
C PHE A 739 9.95 -12.12 -28.42
N TRP A 740 9.31 -11.70 -27.33
CA TRP A 740 9.80 -11.96 -25.98
C TRP A 740 9.62 -13.44 -25.62
N ASN A 741 10.62 -14.01 -24.93
CA ASN A 741 10.65 -15.41 -24.55
C ASN A 741 9.64 -15.74 -23.44
N ASP A 742 9.46 -17.04 -23.18
CA ASP A 742 8.66 -17.57 -22.06
C ASP A 742 7.18 -17.17 -22.08
N ARG A 743 6.61 -16.92 -23.26
CA ARG A 743 5.21 -16.55 -23.45
C ARG A 743 4.53 -17.50 -24.40
N SER A 744 3.28 -17.88 -24.11
CA SER A 744 2.45 -18.67 -24.99
C SER A 744 1.35 -17.80 -25.61
N VAL A 745 0.88 -18.18 -26.79
CA VAL A 745 -0.21 -17.48 -27.48
C VAL A 745 -1.36 -18.44 -27.75
N LEU A 746 -2.58 -17.98 -27.49
CA LEU A 746 -3.82 -18.65 -27.87
C LEU A 746 -4.60 -17.70 -28.77
N TYR A 747 -4.99 -18.17 -29.95
CA TYR A 747 -5.61 -17.34 -30.98
C TYR A 747 -6.63 -18.14 -31.80
N GLN A 748 -7.50 -17.42 -32.50
CA GLN A 748 -8.41 -17.96 -33.49
C GLN A 748 -7.99 -17.51 -34.89
N ASP A 749 -7.91 -18.44 -35.82
CA ASP A 749 -7.75 -18.18 -37.26
C ASP A 749 -8.95 -18.74 -38.05
N GLY A 750 -8.91 -18.63 -39.38
CA GLY A 750 -9.98 -19.12 -40.26
C GLY A 750 -10.24 -20.64 -40.19
N GLY A 751 -9.35 -21.41 -39.57
CA GLY A 751 -9.51 -22.84 -39.31
C GLY A 751 -9.72 -23.19 -37.83
N GLY A 752 -10.04 -22.22 -36.96
CA GLY A 752 -10.43 -22.45 -35.57
C GLY A 752 -9.40 -22.02 -34.52
N MET A 753 -9.50 -22.59 -33.33
CA MET A 753 -8.61 -22.28 -32.20
C MET A 753 -7.21 -22.85 -32.42
N ARG A 754 -6.20 -22.10 -31.96
CA ARG A 754 -4.77 -22.42 -32.07
C ARG A 754 -4.05 -22.10 -30.77
N PHE A 755 -2.98 -22.82 -30.51
CA PHE A 755 -2.05 -22.57 -29.41
C PHE A 755 -0.63 -22.70 -29.93
N LEU A 756 0.24 -21.77 -29.56
CA LEU A 756 1.69 -21.96 -29.69
C LEU A 756 2.30 -21.79 -28.32
N ARG A 757 3.13 -22.77 -27.93
CA ARG A 757 3.91 -22.71 -26.70
C ARG A 757 4.78 -21.47 -26.62
N ASN A 758 5.38 -21.07 -27.74
CA ASN A 758 6.22 -19.89 -27.85
C ASN A 758 5.54 -18.86 -28.77
N ALA A 759 5.18 -17.70 -28.21
CA ALA A 759 4.52 -16.62 -28.95
C ALA A 759 5.41 -16.03 -30.05
N ASN A 760 6.73 -16.06 -29.88
CA ASN A 760 7.70 -15.57 -30.87
C ASN A 760 7.76 -16.43 -32.16
N ALA A 761 7.16 -17.62 -32.15
CA ALA A 761 7.00 -18.46 -33.34
C ALA A 761 5.77 -18.07 -34.17
N PHE A 762 4.98 -17.09 -33.71
CA PHE A 762 3.81 -16.61 -34.43
C PHE A 762 4.22 -15.81 -35.67
N GLY A 763 3.69 -16.19 -36.83
CA GLY A 763 3.93 -15.51 -38.11
C GLY A 763 2.77 -15.59 -39.10
N GLY A 764 1.55 -15.91 -38.63
CA GLY A 764 0.36 -16.12 -39.46
C GLY A 764 -0.68 -14.99 -39.36
N GLY A 765 -1.80 -15.14 -40.07
CA GLY A 765 -2.99 -14.30 -39.90
C GLY A 765 -3.89 -14.82 -38.78
N LEU A 766 -4.59 -13.92 -38.09
CA LEU A 766 -5.54 -14.25 -37.02
C LEU A 766 -6.77 -13.33 -37.04
N ASN A 767 -7.83 -13.74 -36.35
CA ASN A 767 -9.05 -12.95 -36.12
C ASN A 767 -9.12 -12.38 -34.69
N ALA A 768 -8.58 -13.12 -33.72
CA ALA A 768 -8.48 -12.75 -32.31
C ALA A 768 -7.31 -13.51 -31.69
N GLY A 769 -6.63 -12.94 -30.71
CA GLY A 769 -5.43 -13.55 -30.14
C GLY A 769 -4.94 -12.84 -28.89
N ILE A 770 -4.53 -13.64 -27.91
CA ILE A 770 -4.02 -13.17 -26.62
C ILE A 770 -2.74 -13.94 -26.27
N VAL A 771 -1.72 -13.19 -25.86
CA VAL A 771 -0.46 -13.73 -25.35
C VAL A 771 -0.48 -13.61 -23.84
N ASN A 772 -0.06 -14.66 -23.14
CA ASN A 772 0.20 -14.54 -21.71
C ASN A 772 1.21 -15.59 -21.22
N HIS A 773 1.39 -15.65 -19.90
CA HIS A 773 2.30 -16.56 -19.24
C HIS A 773 1.65 -17.22 -18.00
N PRO A 774 1.99 -18.48 -17.67
CA PRO A 774 2.62 -19.47 -18.53
C PRO A 774 1.60 -20.17 -19.44
N GLY A 775 2.09 -20.94 -20.41
CA GLY A 775 1.28 -22.01 -21.01
C GLY A 775 0.97 -23.09 -19.97
N LEU A 776 -0.25 -23.62 -19.97
CA LEU A 776 -0.70 -24.63 -19.00
C LEU A 776 -0.65 -26.04 -19.58
N LEU A 777 -1.23 -26.23 -20.78
CA LEU A 777 -1.28 -27.52 -21.47
C LEU A 777 -0.85 -27.42 -22.93
N GLU A 778 -0.16 -28.47 -23.39
CA GLU A 778 0.13 -28.72 -24.81
C GLU A 778 -0.10 -30.19 -25.14
N ASN A 779 -1.03 -30.45 -26.07
CA ASN A 779 -1.48 -31.80 -26.43
C ASN A 779 -1.87 -32.67 -25.21
N GLY A 780 -2.56 -32.06 -24.24
CA GLY A 780 -3.00 -32.70 -23.00
C GLY A 780 -1.91 -32.89 -21.93
N ASN A 781 -0.66 -32.48 -22.20
CA ASN A 781 0.45 -32.56 -21.26
C ASN A 781 0.57 -31.27 -20.43
N VAL A 782 0.82 -31.40 -19.13
CA VAL A 782 1.10 -30.26 -18.24
C VAL A 782 2.47 -29.69 -18.54
N ILE A 783 2.50 -28.41 -18.93
CA ILE A 783 3.72 -27.67 -19.26
C ILE A 783 3.97 -26.45 -18.37
N ALA A 784 3.10 -26.18 -17.40
CA ALA A 784 3.15 -24.99 -16.54
C ALA A 784 4.50 -24.79 -15.83
N GLU A 785 5.11 -25.87 -15.34
CA GLU A 785 6.40 -25.82 -14.62
C GLU A 785 7.62 -25.68 -15.54
N GLN A 786 7.42 -25.79 -16.86
CA GLN A 786 8.49 -25.63 -17.85
C GLN A 786 8.75 -24.16 -18.19
N PHE A 787 8.01 -23.24 -17.56
CA PHE A 787 8.18 -21.80 -17.64
C PHE A 787 8.78 -21.26 -16.34
N PRO A 788 9.57 -20.16 -16.39
CA PRO A 788 10.04 -19.48 -15.20
C PRO A 788 8.89 -18.80 -14.47
N LEU A 789 8.47 -19.34 -13.33
CA LEU A 789 7.42 -18.75 -12.49
C LEU A 789 8.01 -17.96 -11.32
N THR A 790 7.45 -16.77 -11.07
CA THR A 790 7.69 -15.99 -9.84
C THR A 790 7.05 -16.66 -8.62
N ASP A 791 7.48 -16.30 -7.41
CA ASP A 791 6.94 -16.86 -6.16
C ASP A 791 5.42 -16.63 -6.02
N VAL A 792 4.95 -15.44 -6.43
CA VAL A 792 3.52 -15.11 -6.47
C VAL A 792 2.76 -16.05 -7.40
N GLN A 793 3.31 -16.35 -8.58
CA GLN A 793 2.68 -17.26 -9.54
C GLN A 793 2.69 -18.72 -9.08
N ARG A 794 3.71 -19.15 -8.34
CA ARG A 794 3.81 -20.48 -7.72
C ARG A 794 2.84 -20.65 -6.55
N SER A 795 2.56 -19.58 -5.81
CA SER A 795 1.63 -19.61 -4.68
C SER A 795 0.20 -20.01 -5.09
N LYS A 796 -0.52 -20.62 -4.14
CA LYS A 796 -1.95 -20.90 -4.28
C LYS A 796 -2.73 -19.60 -4.34
N GLY A 797 -3.68 -19.53 -5.26
CA GLY A 797 -4.57 -18.38 -5.39
C GLY A 797 -5.72 -18.65 -6.34
N THR A 798 -6.50 -17.60 -6.63
CA THR A 798 -7.52 -17.64 -7.68
C THR A 798 -6.85 -17.37 -9.02
N LYS A 799 -7.00 -18.30 -9.96
CA LYS A 799 -6.38 -18.24 -11.30
C LYS A 799 -7.44 -18.32 -12.38
N GLY A 800 -7.31 -17.46 -13.40
CA GLY A 800 -8.15 -17.47 -14.60
C GLY A 800 -7.39 -18.09 -15.77
N GLY A 801 -8.09 -18.76 -16.67
CA GLY A 801 -7.46 -19.36 -17.84
C GLY A 801 -8.44 -19.67 -18.96
N ILE A 802 -7.88 -19.88 -20.14
CA ILE A 802 -8.61 -20.32 -21.33
C ILE A 802 -7.95 -21.57 -21.89
N GLY A 803 -8.75 -22.59 -22.22
CA GLY A 803 -8.27 -23.80 -22.87
C GLY A 803 -9.26 -24.29 -23.92
N PHE A 804 -8.82 -25.22 -24.76
CA PHE A 804 -9.69 -25.81 -25.77
C PHE A 804 -9.34 -27.26 -26.10
N ASN A 805 -10.32 -27.96 -26.64
CA ASN A 805 -10.16 -29.26 -27.29
C ASN A 805 -11.07 -29.29 -28.52
N GLY A 806 -10.46 -29.32 -29.71
CA GLY A 806 -11.19 -29.23 -30.98
C GLY A 806 -12.03 -27.95 -31.05
N ASN A 807 -13.35 -28.12 -31.14
CA ASN A 807 -14.31 -27.02 -31.26
C ASN A 807 -14.90 -26.55 -29.90
N THR A 808 -14.43 -27.11 -28.79
CA THR A 808 -14.88 -26.73 -27.44
C THR A 808 -13.83 -25.87 -26.76
N VAL A 809 -14.23 -24.68 -26.32
CA VAL A 809 -13.43 -23.76 -25.49
C VAL A 809 -13.93 -23.83 -24.05
N TYR A 810 -12.99 -23.78 -23.10
CA TYR A 810 -13.22 -23.74 -21.66
C TYR A 810 -12.67 -22.43 -21.12
N LEU A 811 -13.54 -21.62 -20.51
CA LEU A 811 -13.13 -20.50 -19.67
C LEU A 811 -13.22 -20.95 -18.23
N VAL A 812 -12.12 -20.86 -17.48
CA VAL A 812 -12.03 -21.50 -16.16
C VAL A 812 -11.48 -20.52 -15.14
N ILE A 813 -12.16 -20.43 -13.99
CA ILE A 813 -11.61 -19.87 -12.77
C ILE A 813 -11.38 -21.00 -11.78
N GLY A 814 -10.11 -21.24 -11.41
CA GLY A 814 -9.73 -22.17 -10.35
C GLY A 814 -9.49 -21.44 -9.03
N ARG A 815 -10.00 -21.98 -7.92
CA ARG A 815 -9.86 -21.39 -6.58
C ARG A 815 -8.87 -22.17 -5.73
N SER A 816 -7.96 -21.47 -5.06
CA SER A 816 -6.92 -22.07 -4.20
C SER A 816 -6.06 -23.11 -4.93
N VAL A 817 -5.65 -22.78 -6.15
CA VAL A 817 -4.80 -23.62 -7.01
C VAL A 817 -3.42 -23.01 -7.16
N THR A 818 -2.36 -23.82 -7.22
CA THR A 818 -1.07 -23.44 -7.83
C THR A 818 -1.18 -23.46 -9.35
N MET A 819 -0.16 -22.96 -10.06
CA MET A 819 -0.19 -22.96 -11.54
C MET A 819 -0.19 -24.39 -12.10
N THR A 820 0.54 -25.31 -11.46
CA THR A 820 0.57 -26.73 -11.80
C THR A 820 -0.78 -27.39 -11.52
N GLU A 821 -1.35 -27.19 -10.32
CA GLU A 821 -2.69 -27.69 -9.97
C GLU A 821 -3.75 -27.18 -10.95
N PHE A 822 -3.66 -25.92 -11.38
CA PHE A 822 -4.56 -25.33 -12.37
C PHE A 822 -4.41 -25.94 -13.76
N ALA A 823 -3.19 -26.30 -14.18
CA ALA A 823 -3.00 -27.08 -15.41
C ALA A 823 -3.65 -28.47 -15.32
N HIS A 824 -3.57 -29.14 -14.17
CA HIS A 824 -4.26 -30.41 -13.95
C HIS A 824 -5.78 -30.27 -13.95
N VAL A 825 -6.33 -29.14 -13.51
CA VAL A 825 -7.76 -28.82 -13.69
C VAL A 825 -8.15 -28.83 -15.16
N PHE A 826 -7.42 -28.11 -16.02
CA PHE A 826 -7.69 -28.11 -17.47
C PHE A 826 -7.54 -29.51 -18.08
N LYS A 827 -6.58 -30.31 -17.61
CA LYS A 827 -6.37 -31.68 -18.07
C LYS A 827 -7.58 -32.55 -17.71
N SER A 828 -8.06 -32.46 -16.48
CA SER A 828 -9.28 -33.15 -16.03
C SER A 828 -10.55 -32.69 -16.74
N LEU A 829 -10.62 -31.43 -17.20
CA LEU A 829 -11.71 -30.94 -18.06
C LEU A 829 -11.66 -31.52 -19.48
N GLY A 830 -10.54 -32.14 -19.88
CA GLY A 830 -10.34 -32.68 -21.22
C GLY A 830 -9.82 -31.64 -22.22
N ALA A 831 -9.26 -30.51 -21.77
CA ALA A 831 -8.58 -29.56 -22.64
C ALA A 831 -7.27 -30.18 -23.19
N GLN A 832 -6.99 -29.92 -24.47
CA GLN A 832 -5.72 -30.32 -25.11
C GLN A 832 -4.69 -29.21 -25.03
N PHE A 833 -5.15 -27.96 -25.07
CA PHE A 833 -4.31 -26.77 -24.96
C PHE A 833 -4.92 -25.82 -23.95
N ALA A 834 -4.09 -25.14 -23.17
CA ALA A 834 -4.55 -24.16 -22.20
C ALA A 834 -3.49 -23.09 -21.93
N LEU A 835 -3.96 -21.87 -21.69
CA LEU A 835 -3.18 -20.68 -21.41
C LEU A 835 -3.69 -20.05 -20.12
N ASN A 836 -2.77 -19.71 -19.21
CA ASN A 836 -3.09 -18.94 -18.03
C ASN A 836 -3.43 -17.48 -18.40
N LEU A 837 -4.38 -16.87 -17.71
CA LEU A 837 -4.76 -15.45 -17.82
C LEU A 837 -4.44 -14.73 -16.51
N ASP A 838 -4.76 -13.44 -16.39
CA ASP A 838 -4.63 -12.76 -15.11
C ASP A 838 -5.54 -13.41 -14.04
N GLY A 839 -5.15 -13.28 -12.78
CA GLY A 839 -5.86 -13.87 -11.64
C GLY A 839 -6.03 -12.87 -10.50
N GLY A 840 -6.17 -13.37 -9.28
CA GLY A 840 -6.34 -12.53 -8.10
C GLY A 840 -7.52 -11.57 -8.23
N GLY A 841 -7.32 -10.29 -7.87
CA GLY A 841 -8.36 -9.26 -7.94
C GLY A 841 -8.89 -8.95 -9.35
N SER A 842 -8.18 -9.35 -10.42
CA SER A 842 -8.61 -9.14 -11.81
C SER A 842 -9.54 -10.25 -12.32
N THR A 843 -9.76 -11.29 -11.52
CA THR A 843 -10.53 -12.47 -11.91
C THR A 843 -11.99 -12.10 -12.20
N ALA A 844 -12.40 -12.27 -13.45
CA ALA A 844 -13.77 -12.03 -13.89
C ALA A 844 -14.18 -13.02 -14.97
N LEU A 845 -15.39 -13.56 -14.87
CA LEU A 845 -15.99 -14.54 -15.78
C LEU A 845 -17.46 -14.18 -16.02
N TRP A 846 -17.84 -14.02 -17.27
CA TRP A 846 -19.17 -13.65 -17.72
C TRP A 846 -19.80 -14.76 -18.57
N TYR A 847 -21.07 -15.07 -18.31
CA TYR A 847 -21.91 -15.91 -19.16
C TYR A 847 -23.40 -15.53 -18.96
N GLY A 848 -23.92 -14.66 -19.85
CA GLY A 848 -25.24 -14.04 -19.68
C GLY A 848 -25.39 -13.18 -18.40
N GLY A 849 -24.26 -12.76 -17.83
CA GLY A 849 -24.13 -12.12 -16.51
C GLY A 849 -22.85 -12.59 -15.81
N TYR A 850 -22.39 -11.88 -14.78
CA TYR A 850 -21.22 -12.30 -14.01
C TYR A 850 -21.45 -13.65 -13.32
N LYS A 851 -20.50 -14.56 -13.47
CA LYS A 851 -20.39 -15.83 -12.71
C LYS A 851 -19.29 -15.73 -11.66
N VAL A 852 -18.24 -14.98 -11.98
CA VAL A 852 -17.19 -14.52 -11.08
C VAL A 852 -16.89 -13.07 -11.46
N GLY A 853 -16.76 -12.15 -10.51
CA GLY A 853 -16.52 -10.74 -10.79
C GLY A 853 -17.35 -9.81 -9.88
N PRO A 854 -17.38 -8.50 -10.16
CA PRO A 854 -16.91 -7.87 -11.39
C PRO A 854 -15.38 -7.83 -11.57
N GLY A 855 -14.62 -8.04 -10.49
CA GLY A 855 -13.16 -7.92 -10.51
C GLY A 855 -12.71 -6.46 -10.70
N ARG A 856 -11.41 -6.23 -10.86
CA ARG A 856 -10.89 -4.94 -11.33
C ARG A 856 -11.41 -4.62 -12.73
N ASP A 857 -11.52 -3.34 -13.05
CA ASP A 857 -11.60 -2.91 -14.45
C ASP A 857 -10.34 -3.34 -15.20
N LEU A 858 -10.51 -3.74 -16.46
CA LEU A 858 -9.50 -4.45 -17.23
C LEU A 858 -9.00 -3.62 -18.43
N PRO A 859 -7.69 -3.59 -18.69
CA PRO A 859 -7.16 -2.96 -19.90
C PRO A 859 -7.40 -3.81 -21.15
N ASN A 860 -7.67 -5.11 -20.99
CA ASN A 860 -8.05 -6.02 -22.06
C ASN A 860 -8.84 -7.25 -21.57
N ALA A 861 -9.58 -7.89 -22.48
CA ALA A 861 -10.41 -9.06 -22.17
C ALA A 861 -10.59 -9.99 -23.38
N VAL A 862 -11.05 -11.22 -23.11
CA VAL A 862 -11.45 -12.21 -24.11
C VAL A 862 -12.97 -12.38 -24.08
N ILE A 863 -13.62 -12.28 -25.24
CA ILE A 863 -15.08 -12.27 -25.39
C ILE A 863 -15.49 -13.29 -26.46
N PHE A 864 -16.67 -13.87 -26.33
CA PHE A 864 -17.28 -14.75 -27.32
C PHE A 864 -18.64 -14.22 -27.74
N ALA A 865 -18.83 -14.10 -29.05
CA ALA A 865 -20.06 -13.61 -29.67
C ALA A 865 -20.54 -14.58 -30.76
N ARG A 866 -21.84 -14.53 -31.04
CA ARG A 866 -22.47 -15.29 -32.14
C ARG A 866 -22.43 -14.53 -33.45
#